data_AF-A0A716SZW2-F1
#
_entry.id   AF-A0A716SZW2-F1
#
_cell.length_a   1.000
_cell.length_b   1.000
_cell.length_c   1.000
_cell.angle_alpha   90.00
_cell.angle_beta   90.00
_cell.angle_gamma   90.00
#
_symmetry.space_group_name_H-M   'P 1'
#
loop_
_entity.id
_entity.type
_entity.pdbx_description
1 polymer ?
#
loop_
_entity_poly.entity_id
_entity_poly.type
_entity_poly.pdbx_seq_one_letter_code
_entity_poly.pdbx_strand_id
1 'polypeptide(L)'
;MTRREEAKIYHAGPSIIDFLPWVEYLDEEQCLLLDDGVSAGAVYEVTPAATEGRTAERLEQIRDTVEDALQDSFDEYDTHPWVVQFFCQDENDVDAYLDHLRGYVKPHAQRTAFTEAWLGEMERHLRGIARPEGLFTDTLVTGQPWRGQQRRTRMVVYRRIGKNSHDPMPPVAMLNQVCERVVGALGGAGVRCTRMNGLQVHGWLLRLFNPRPEWVDRDTLYRLATRAAPQETPEGMMPVMTDFAESLWFTPPVSDPENGVWWLDRLPHAAVVVEKLRTPPEAGTLTGEKARGEKTVNALMDTFPEGTMLCMTIVVQPQDTLEERFTRLSKNAVGENTESIRARQDVATVKEYLGNRHKLYRAGISFLLRAEDMDSLKRKRVALTTALLGAGLQPVRPEFDVGPLNSWLRALPMCFDPDTDRKQWYTRLMWVQHLAGLLPVTGRETGTGHPGFSFFNRGGDVLTFDPLNKLDRTQNAHLLLFGPTGAGKSATLCSSLSQIMAVHRPRLFIAEAGNSFGLLADYFESLGLSVNKISVKPGTGVSLPPFADAHHLVAQGQTLQDVDEQTLPDIDDDTQDENEDQRDILGEMEISARMMITGGDPKEEAALKRADRAMIREALLMATHTTYREGRQMLPADLQSALWEISRDSQRNELRRTKAAEMAEALGMFTQPGSFEAELFNREGALWPEADVTLIDLGHLAREGYEAQMALTMVSMTNMINNIAERDQYLGRDILFAVDEAHIVTVNPLLSPYMTKVVKMWRKLGAWLWLATQNLKDYPDVAEKMLNMAEWWVCLTMPPEEVNNIARFKALTEEQKAVLLSAGKLSGCYTEGVVLAKKVEALFRVVPPSIYLALGMTEKEEKAERRALMKVHQCSELEAAFHVARKLDRLRGLTDGEIRG
;
A
#
# COMPACT_ATOMS: atom_id res chain seq x y z
N MET A 1 33.74 -54.12 -31.68
CA MET A 1 33.44 -53.34 -30.47
C MET A 1 33.52 -54.26 -29.27
N THR A 2 34.47 -54.03 -28.37
CA THR A 2 34.63 -54.83 -27.15
C THR A 2 33.52 -54.47 -26.15
N ARG A 3 33.16 -55.38 -25.24
CA ARG A 3 32.18 -55.09 -24.16
C ARG A 3 32.53 -53.82 -23.35
N ARG A 4 33.81 -53.47 -23.29
CA ARG A 4 34.32 -52.28 -22.58
C ARG A 4 34.10 -51.00 -23.37
N GLU A 5 34.14 -51.07 -24.70
CA GLU A 5 33.76 -49.96 -25.59
C GLU A 5 32.23 -49.80 -25.61
N GLU A 6 31.48 -50.90 -25.58
CA GLU A 6 30.01 -50.89 -25.50
C GLU A 6 29.54 -50.26 -24.19
N ALA A 7 30.14 -50.65 -23.05
CA ALA A 7 29.88 -50.01 -21.77
C ALA A 7 30.25 -48.50 -21.76
N LYS A 8 31.23 -48.07 -22.55
CA LYS A 8 31.58 -46.65 -22.69
C LYS A 8 30.56 -45.87 -23.53
N ILE A 9 29.84 -46.51 -24.46
CA ILE A 9 28.73 -45.86 -25.19
C ILE A 9 27.58 -45.52 -24.24
N TYR A 10 27.29 -46.41 -23.27
CA TYR A 10 26.22 -46.20 -22.30
C TYR A 10 26.64 -45.42 -21.04
N HIS A 11 27.93 -45.07 -20.92
CA HIS A 11 28.41 -44.27 -19.78
C HIS A 11 28.19 -42.78 -20.08
N ALA A 12 27.07 -42.24 -19.59
CA ALA A 12 26.89 -40.80 -19.50
C ALA A 12 27.84 -40.20 -18.44
N GLY A 13 28.36 -39.00 -18.71
CA GLY A 13 29.07 -38.22 -17.70
C GLY A 13 28.11 -37.76 -16.59
N PRO A 14 28.64 -37.37 -15.41
CA PRO A 14 27.81 -36.89 -14.31
C PRO A 14 27.01 -35.66 -14.75
N SER A 15 25.70 -35.69 -14.55
CA SER A 15 24.79 -34.57 -14.85
C SER A 15 24.66 -33.67 -13.63
N ILE A 16 24.37 -32.37 -13.83
CA ILE A 16 24.00 -31.49 -12.72
C ILE A 16 22.73 -31.99 -12.01
N ILE A 17 21.83 -32.62 -12.76
CA ILE A 17 20.53 -33.11 -12.29
C ILE A 17 20.73 -34.17 -11.21
N ASP A 18 21.78 -35.00 -11.33
CA ASP A 18 22.14 -36.04 -10.35
C ASP A 18 22.49 -35.47 -8.95
N PHE A 19 22.73 -34.15 -8.85
CA PHE A 19 23.03 -33.45 -7.59
C PHE A 19 21.84 -32.66 -7.04
N LEU A 20 20.73 -32.58 -7.77
CA LEU A 20 19.54 -31.85 -7.36
C LEU A 20 18.62 -32.79 -6.57
N PRO A 21 18.14 -32.37 -5.39
CA PRO A 21 17.48 -33.29 -4.48
C PRO A 21 15.97 -33.39 -4.71
N TRP A 22 15.40 -32.75 -5.73
CA TRP A 22 13.93 -32.61 -5.87
C TRP A 22 13.36 -33.71 -6.77
N VAL A 23 12.54 -34.60 -6.21
CA VAL A 23 11.90 -35.68 -6.98
C VAL A 23 10.51 -35.25 -7.44
N GLU A 24 9.67 -34.84 -6.49
CA GLU A 24 8.27 -34.53 -6.75
C GLU A 24 7.78 -33.46 -5.75
N TYR A 25 6.84 -32.62 -6.21
CA TYR A 25 6.07 -31.77 -5.31
C TYR A 25 4.76 -32.48 -4.93
N LEU A 26 4.59 -32.77 -3.64
CA LEU A 26 3.40 -33.38 -3.07
C LEU A 26 2.35 -32.30 -2.81
N ASP A 27 1.31 -32.22 -3.65
CA ASP A 27 0.32 -31.13 -3.60
C ASP A 27 -0.60 -31.19 -2.38
N GLU A 28 -0.97 -32.38 -1.90
CA GLU A 28 -1.83 -32.54 -0.71
C GLU A 28 -1.09 -32.12 0.56
N GLU A 29 0.19 -32.51 0.67
CA GLU A 29 1.06 -32.23 1.81
C GLU A 29 1.80 -30.89 1.69
N GLN A 30 1.72 -30.24 0.53
CA GLN A 30 2.37 -28.98 0.18
C GLN A 30 3.89 -28.97 0.44
N CYS A 31 4.61 -30.02 0.05
CA CYS A 31 6.06 -30.13 0.27
C CYS A 31 6.78 -30.77 -0.94
N LEU A 32 8.09 -30.57 -1.02
CA LEU A 32 8.97 -31.27 -1.96
C LEU A 32 9.49 -32.56 -1.32
N LEU A 33 9.28 -33.68 -2.01
CA LEU A 33 9.91 -34.97 -1.70
C LEU A 33 11.35 -34.96 -2.21
N LEU A 34 12.29 -35.44 -1.38
CA LEU A 34 13.71 -35.45 -1.72
C LEU A 34 14.16 -36.77 -2.37
N ASP A 35 15.38 -36.76 -2.90
CA ASP A 35 16.05 -37.84 -3.64
C ASP A 35 16.18 -39.19 -2.90
N ASP A 36 16.06 -39.20 -1.58
CA ASP A 36 16.01 -40.43 -0.79
C ASP A 36 14.61 -41.07 -0.71
N GLY A 37 13.60 -40.43 -1.32
CA GLY A 37 12.21 -40.88 -1.39
C GLY A 37 11.46 -40.82 -0.06
N VAL A 38 12.02 -40.20 0.98
CA VAL A 38 11.44 -40.17 2.34
C VAL A 38 11.52 -38.79 2.98
N SER A 39 12.63 -38.08 2.78
CA SER A 39 12.85 -36.75 3.31
C SER A 39 11.99 -35.73 2.56
N ALA A 40 11.58 -34.68 3.26
CA ALA A 40 10.74 -33.64 2.70
C ALA A 40 11.22 -32.24 3.09
N GLY A 41 10.90 -31.26 2.24
CA GLY A 41 11.14 -29.85 2.51
C GLY A 41 9.96 -28.97 2.14
N ALA A 42 9.74 -27.91 2.91
CA ALA A 42 8.71 -26.91 2.66
C ALA A 42 9.35 -25.58 2.24
N VAL A 43 8.66 -24.85 1.37
CA VAL A 43 9.07 -23.52 0.89
C VAL A 43 7.99 -22.52 1.26
N TYR A 44 8.40 -21.38 1.82
CA TYR A 44 7.56 -20.28 2.22
C TYR A 44 8.00 -19.01 1.52
N GLU A 45 7.05 -18.22 1.03
CA GLU A 45 7.27 -16.81 0.73
C GLU A 45 7.19 -16.02 2.03
N VAL A 46 8.16 -15.15 2.26
CA VAL A 46 8.29 -14.37 3.50
C VAL A 46 8.03 -12.91 3.19
N THR A 47 6.98 -12.36 3.79
CA THR A 47 6.77 -10.91 3.87
C THR A 47 7.51 -10.39 5.11
N PRO A 48 8.53 -9.54 4.92
CA PRO A 48 9.37 -9.08 6.01
C PRO A 48 8.63 -8.10 6.93
N ALA A 49 9.11 -7.96 8.16
CA ALA A 49 8.68 -6.89 9.07
C ALA A 49 9.16 -5.52 8.55
N ALA A 50 8.26 -4.54 8.53
CA ALA A 50 8.54 -3.20 8.01
C ALA A 50 9.55 -2.44 8.89
N THR A 51 10.54 -1.82 8.24
CA THR A 51 11.64 -1.08 8.90
C THR A 51 11.72 0.39 8.51
N GLU A 52 10.95 0.81 7.51
CA GLU A 52 10.94 2.18 6.99
C GLU A 52 10.49 3.18 8.08
N GLY A 53 11.35 4.17 8.37
CA GLY A 53 11.07 5.21 9.35
C GLY A 53 10.97 4.73 10.80
N ARG A 54 11.29 3.46 11.09
CA ARG A 54 11.23 2.88 12.45
C ARG A 54 12.50 3.21 13.25
N THR A 55 12.39 3.19 14.58
CA THR A 55 13.51 3.47 15.49
C THR A 55 14.47 2.29 15.60
N ALA A 56 15.73 2.54 16.00
CA ALA A 56 16.71 1.48 16.21
C ALA A 56 16.26 0.45 17.27
N GLU A 57 15.63 0.91 18.35
CA GLU A 57 15.07 0.06 19.40
C GLU A 57 14.01 -0.91 18.85
N ARG A 58 13.15 -0.45 17.94
CA ARG A 58 12.16 -1.31 17.30
C ARG A 58 12.81 -2.41 16.45
N LEU A 59 13.89 -2.09 15.74
CA LEU A 59 14.65 -3.08 14.97
C LEU A 59 15.30 -4.13 15.87
N GLU A 60 15.83 -3.73 17.03
CA GLU A 60 16.38 -4.64 18.02
C GLU A 60 15.32 -5.59 18.59
N GLN A 61 14.13 -5.08 18.92
CA GLN A 61 13.00 -5.93 19.35
C GLN A 61 12.61 -6.97 18.29
N ILE A 62 12.57 -6.58 17.00
CA ILE A 62 12.31 -7.51 15.90
C ILE A 62 13.40 -8.58 15.84
N ARG A 63 14.68 -8.19 15.92
CA ARG A 63 15.82 -9.12 15.93
C ARG A 63 15.69 -10.13 17.07
N ASP A 64 15.40 -9.66 18.29
CA ASP A 64 15.35 -10.53 19.48
C ASP A 64 14.17 -11.50 19.40
N THR A 65 13.02 -11.05 18.88
CA THR A 65 11.87 -11.95 18.63
C THR A 65 12.19 -12.99 17.54
N VAL A 66 12.93 -12.61 16.51
CA VAL A 66 13.40 -13.53 15.45
C VAL A 66 14.46 -14.50 15.98
N GLU A 67 15.34 -14.05 16.88
CA GLU A 67 16.30 -14.90 17.59
C GLU A 67 15.54 -15.99 18.36
N ASP A 68 14.61 -15.60 19.23
CA ASP A 68 13.78 -16.54 20.00
C ASP A 68 13.02 -17.51 19.07
N ALA A 69 12.43 -16.99 17.99
CA ALA A 69 11.72 -17.82 17.01
C ALA A 69 12.59 -18.91 16.40
N LEU A 70 13.85 -18.60 16.06
CA LEU A 70 14.79 -19.61 15.54
C LEU A 70 15.25 -20.59 16.61
N GLN A 71 15.44 -20.13 17.86
CA GLN A 71 15.97 -20.96 18.93
C GLN A 71 14.96 -21.98 19.45
N ASP A 72 13.67 -21.62 19.47
CA ASP A 72 12.64 -22.40 20.17
C ASP A 72 11.77 -23.26 19.24
N SER A 73 11.86 -23.05 17.93
CA SER A 73 10.98 -23.73 16.95
C SER A 73 11.48 -25.09 16.46
N PHE A 74 12.76 -25.39 16.64
CA PHE A 74 13.39 -26.58 16.07
C PHE A 74 13.90 -27.53 17.15
N ASP A 75 13.57 -28.81 17.01
CA ASP A 75 14.15 -29.84 17.86
C ASP A 75 15.60 -30.11 17.44
N GLU A 76 16.47 -30.35 18.42
CA GLU A 76 17.91 -30.45 18.20
C GLU A 76 18.33 -31.92 18.00
N TYR A 77 19.00 -32.23 16.88
CA TYR A 77 19.47 -33.58 16.55
C TYR A 77 20.97 -33.61 16.27
N ASP A 78 21.69 -34.59 16.82
CA ASP A 78 23.14 -34.77 16.57
C ASP A 78 23.48 -35.21 15.15
N THR A 79 22.57 -35.93 14.51
CA THR A 79 22.69 -36.42 13.12
C THR A 79 21.44 -36.06 12.35
N HIS A 80 21.60 -35.77 11.05
CA HIS A 80 20.52 -35.30 10.20
C HIS A 80 19.72 -34.14 10.84
N PRO A 81 20.38 -33.02 11.19
CA PRO A 81 19.72 -31.88 11.81
C PRO A 81 18.74 -31.17 10.88
N TRP A 82 17.85 -30.36 11.45
CA TRP A 82 17.04 -29.42 10.69
C TRP A 82 17.92 -28.37 10.00
N VAL A 83 17.58 -28.08 8.75
CA VAL A 83 18.22 -27.02 7.97
C VAL A 83 17.16 -26.01 7.56
N VAL A 84 17.47 -24.74 7.77
CA VAL A 84 16.65 -23.60 7.36
C VAL A 84 17.47 -22.74 6.43
N GLN A 85 16.99 -22.52 5.20
CA GLN A 85 17.63 -21.65 4.23
C GLN A 85 16.76 -20.43 3.95
N PHE A 86 17.38 -19.26 3.90
CA PHE A 86 16.72 -18.04 3.46
C PHE A 86 17.32 -17.57 2.14
N PHE A 87 16.45 -17.31 1.18
CA PHE A 87 16.79 -16.77 -0.13
C PHE A 87 16.19 -15.39 -0.26
N CYS A 88 16.98 -14.39 -0.66
CA CYS A 88 16.46 -13.05 -0.93
C CYS A 88 17.03 -12.54 -2.24
N GLN A 89 16.18 -12.03 -3.12
CA GLN A 89 16.56 -11.43 -4.39
C GLN A 89 15.58 -10.35 -4.81
N ASP A 90 16.08 -9.36 -5.55
CA ASP A 90 15.24 -8.38 -6.22
C ASP A 90 14.84 -8.92 -7.61
N GLU A 91 13.53 -8.97 -7.86
CA GLU A 91 12.90 -9.50 -9.07
C GLU A 91 12.19 -8.38 -9.83
N ASN A 92 12.22 -8.42 -11.17
CA ASN A 92 11.60 -7.40 -12.02
C ASN A 92 10.30 -7.92 -12.68
N ASP A 93 9.70 -8.97 -12.12
CA ASP A 93 8.48 -9.58 -12.65
C ASP A 93 7.25 -8.78 -12.20
N VAL A 94 6.61 -8.10 -13.15
CA VAL A 94 5.39 -7.32 -12.92
C VAL A 94 4.13 -8.08 -13.33
N ASP A 95 4.24 -9.25 -13.97
CA ASP A 95 3.10 -9.94 -14.60
C ASP A 95 2.11 -10.44 -13.55
N ALA A 96 2.61 -11.07 -12.47
CA ALA A 96 1.76 -11.54 -11.38
C ALA A 96 0.95 -10.41 -10.73
N TYR A 97 1.55 -9.22 -10.60
CA TYR A 97 0.86 -8.05 -10.09
C TYR A 97 -0.19 -7.53 -11.07
N LEU A 98 0.15 -7.43 -12.36
CA LEU A 98 -0.76 -6.97 -13.40
C LEU A 98 -1.98 -7.88 -13.55
N ASP A 99 -1.79 -9.19 -13.48
CA ASP A 99 -2.88 -10.16 -13.54
C ASP A 99 -3.79 -10.08 -12.31
N HIS A 100 -3.20 -9.94 -11.12
CA HIS A 100 -3.95 -9.67 -9.90
C HIS A 100 -4.76 -8.37 -10.00
N LEU A 101 -4.14 -7.29 -10.46
CA LEU A 101 -4.80 -6.00 -10.65
C LEU A 101 -5.98 -6.08 -11.63
N ARG A 102 -5.80 -6.75 -12.78
CA ARG A 102 -6.88 -6.99 -13.76
C ARG A 102 -8.03 -7.80 -13.15
N GLY A 103 -7.70 -8.85 -12.38
CA GLY A 103 -8.68 -9.67 -11.68
C GLY A 103 -9.39 -8.96 -10.52
N TYR A 104 -8.78 -7.92 -9.96
CA TYR A 104 -9.29 -7.16 -8.82
C TYR A 104 -10.37 -6.13 -9.19
N VAL A 105 -10.39 -5.67 -10.45
CA VAL A 105 -11.36 -4.69 -10.96
C VAL A 105 -12.80 -5.18 -10.74
N LYS A 106 -13.68 -4.31 -10.23
CA LYS A 106 -15.09 -4.65 -9.98
C LYS A 106 -15.83 -5.01 -11.27
N PRO A 107 -16.78 -5.97 -11.23
CA PRO A 107 -17.47 -6.44 -12.43
C PRO A 107 -18.09 -5.33 -13.32
N HIS A 108 -18.64 -4.26 -12.73
CA HIS A 108 -19.25 -3.15 -13.47
C HIS A 108 -18.26 -2.10 -14.00
N ALA A 109 -16.98 -2.20 -13.62
CA ALA A 109 -15.88 -1.37 -14.10
C ALA A 109 -15.04 -2.08 -15.18
N GLN A 110 -15.05 -3.41 -15.21
CA GLN A 110 -14.35 -4.21 -16.22
C GLN A 110 -14.76 -3.86 -17.64
N ARG A 111 -13.80 -3.88 -18.58
CA ARG A 111 -14.01 -3.63 -20.02
C ARG A 111 -14.59 -2.26 -20.37
N THR A 112 -14.62 -1.31 -19.43
CA THR A 112 -14.92 0.09 -19.76
C THR A 112 -13.71 0.73 -20.43
N ALA A 113 -13.93 1.66 -21.36
CA ALA A 113 -12.84 2.30 -22.08
C ALA A 113 -11.85 3.02 -21.14
N PHE A 114 -12.34 3.65 -20.07
CA PHE A 114 -11.48 4.25 -19.05
C PHE A 114 -10.64 3.21 -18.29
N THR A 115 -11.24 2.12 -17.82
CA THR A 115 -10.50 1.08 -17.08
C THR A 115 -9.45 0.40 -17.94
N GLU A 116 -9.74 0.07 -19.21
CA GLU A 116 -8.77 -0.52 -20.12
C GLU A 116 -7.62 0.44 -20.44
N ALA A 117 -7.91 1.72 -20.66
CA ALA A 117 -6.89 2.75 -20.85
C ALA A 117 -6.00 2.88 -19.60
N TRP A 118 -6.59 2.89 -18.40
CA TRP A 118 -5.86 2.96 -17.14
C TRP A 118 -4.97 1.73 -16.93
N LEU A 119 -5.49 0.52 -17.17
CA LEU A 119 -4.73 -0.73 -17.07
C LEU A 119 -3.56 -0.76 -18.05
N GLY A 120 -3.77 -0.30 -19.29
CA GLY A 120 -2.71 -0.19 -20.29
C GLY A 120 -1.60 0.80 -19.90
N GLU A 121 -1.96 1.96 -19.35
CA GLU A 121 -0.98 2.93 -18.85
C GLU A 121 -0.21 2.41 -17.63
N MET A 122 -0.88 1.70 -16.72
CA MET A 122 -0.22 1.05 -15.58
C MET A 122 0.74 -0.05 -16.03
N GLU A 123 0.35 -0.88 -17.00
CA GLU A 123 1.22 -1.88 -17.59
C GLU A 123 2.46 -1.25 -18.24
N ARG A 124 2.28 -0.23 -19.08
CA ARG A 124 3.41 0.49 -19.71
C ARG A 124 4.33 1.07 -18.64
N HIS A 125 3.76 1.72 -17.62
CA HIS A 125 4.53 2.34 -16.55
C HIS A 125 5.33 1.32 -15.75
N LEU A 126 4.68 0.25 -15.26
CA LEU A 126 5.34 -0.79 -14.44
C LEU A 126 6.44 -1.51 -15.21
N ARG A 127 6.21 -1.88 -16.48
CA ARG A 127 7.25 -2.46 -17.34
C ARG A 127 8.38 -1.47 -17.60
N GLY A 128 8.06 -0.19 -17.82
CA GLY A 128 9.04 0.85 -18.11
C GLY A 128 9.95 1.19 -16.94
N ILE A 129 9.44 1.19 -15.71
CA ILE A 129 10.24 1.45 -14.50
C ILE A 129 11.07 0.24 -14.06
N ALA A 130 10.74 -0.98 -14.53
CA ALA A 130 11.42 -2.23 -14.15
C ALA A 130 12.78 -2.47 -14.86
N ARG A 131 13.26 -1.46 -15.59
CA ARG A 131 14.55 -1.51 -16.31
C ARG A 131 15.76 -1.37 -15.37
N PRO A 132 16.93 -1.90 -15.76
CA PRO A 132 18.15 -1.84 -14.96
C PRO A 132 18.57 -0.43 -14.54
N GLU A 133 18.45 0.55 -15.43
CA GLU A 133 18.89 1.95 -15.22
C GLU A 133 18.03 2.71 -14.21
N GLY A 134 16.82 2.20 -13.93
CA GLY A 134 15.82 2.88 -13.12
C GLY A 134 15.25 4.15 -13.75
N LEU A 135 14.38 4.81 -12.99
CA LEU A 135 13.66 6.01 -13.43
C LEU A 135 14.43 7.30 -13.11
N PHE A 136 15.06 7.35 -11.94
CA PHE A 136 15.85 8.47 -11.43
C PHE A 136 16.81 8.00 -10.33
N THR A 137 17.80 8.81 -9.98
CA THR A 137 18.62 8.59 -8.78
C THR A 137 18.04 9.37 -7.61
N ASP A 138 17.71 8.68 -6.53
CA ASP A 138 17.23 9.30 -5.30
C ASP A 138 18.41 9.85 -4.52
N THR A 139 18.67 11.15 -4.69
CA THR A 139 19.78 11.86 -4.04
C THR A 139 19.45 12.36 -2.65
N LEU A 140 18.19 12.24 -2.21
CA LEU A 140 17.71 12.81 -0.94
C LEU A 140 17.68 11.76 0.17
N VAL A 141 17.12 10.58 -0.10
CA VAL A 141 16.87 9.55 0.91
C VAL A 141 17.81 8.37 0.73
N THR A 142 17.72 7.65 -0.38
CA THR A 142 18.43 6.36 -0.50
C THR A 142 19.85 6.48 -1.03
N GLY A 143 20.16 7.52 -1.80
CA GLY A 143 21.44 7.65 -2.51
C GLY A 143 21.64 6.63 -3.64
N GLN A 144 20.59 5.92 -4.05
CA GLN A 144 20.64 4.84 -5.05
C GLN A 144 19.72 5.14 -6.25
N PRO A 145 19.96 4.51 -7.41
CA PRO A 145 18.98 4.47 -8.49
C PRO A 145 17.66 3.86 -8.01
N TRP A 146 16.55 4.53 -8.29
CA TRP A 146 15.21 4.03 -7.99
C TRP A 146 14.63 3.39 -9.25
N ARG A 147 14.12 2.16 -9.13
CA ARG A 147 13.54 1.37 -10.23
C ARG A 147 12.46 0.45 -9.71
N GLY A 148 11.52 0.06 -10.57
CA GLY A 148 10.49 -0.93 -10.23
C GLY A 148 11.10 -2.31 -10.02
N GLN A 149 11.09 -2.81 -8.79
CA GLN A 149 11.62 -4.13 -8.47
C GLN A 149 10.98 -4.65 -7.18
N GLN A 150 10.81 -5.96 -7.11
CA GLN A 150 10.15 -6.63 -6.00
C GLN A 150 11.17 -7.41 -5.19
N ARG A 151 11.28 -7.13 -3.89
CA ARG A 151 12.21 -7.87 -3.04
C ARG A 151 11.51 -9.11 -2.52
N ARG A 152 11.86 -10.27 -3.08
CA ARG A 152 11.25 -11.55 -2.72
C ARG A 152 12.16 -12.32 -1.76
N THR A 153 11.68 -12.54 -0.55
CA THR A 153 12.31 -13.43 0.43
C THR A 153 11.59 -14.77 0.44
N ARG A 154 12.35 -15.87 0.45
CA ARG A 154 11.84 -17.23 0.58
C ARG A 154 12.56 -17.95 1.71
N MET A 155 11.81 -18.68 2.52
CA MET A 155 12.34 -19.54 3.58
C MET A 155 12.10 -21.00 3.20
N VAL A 156 13.14 -21.81 3.26
CA VAL A 156 13.12 -23.24 2.95
C VAL A 156 13.47 -24.00 4.22
N VAL A 157 12.60 -24.90 4.67
CA VAL A 157 12.81 -25.72 5.85
C VAL A 157 12.82 -27.18 5.41
N TYR A 158 13.87 -27.92 5.75
CA TYR A 158 13.96 -29.34 5.42
C TYR A 158 14.83 -30.10 6.42
N ARG A 159 14.70 -31.41 6.39
CA ARG A 159 15.54 -32.33 7.16
C ARG A 159 15.70 -33.61 6.36
N ARG A 160 16.95 -34.06 6.20
CA ARG A 160 17.24 -35.39 5.65
C ARG A 160 16.96 -36.45 6.71
N ILE A 161 16.59 -37.67 6.32
CA ILE A 161 16.27 -38.76 7.25
C ILE A 161 17.22 -39.92 7.00
N GLY A 162 17.86 -40.39 8.06
CA GLY A 162 18.75 -41.54 7.97
C GLY A 162 18.00 -42.83 7.62
N LYS A 163 18.66 -43.72 6.87
CA LYS A 163 18.09 -45.01 6.41
C LYS A 163 17.55 -45.94 7.53
N ASN A 164 17.94 -45.70 8.79
CA ASN A 164 17.53 -46.46 9.97
C ASN A 164 16.78 -45.59 10.99
N SER A 165 16.14 -44.50 10.56
CA SER A 165 15.34 -43.68 11.47
C SER A 165 14.14 -44.48 12.00
N HIS A 166 14.02 -44.53 13.33
CA HIS A 166 12.90 -45.18 14.04
C HIS A 166 11.94 -44.16 14.64
N ASP A 167 11.93 -42.94 14.12
CA ASP A 167 11.01 -41.90 14.59
C ASP A 167 9.55 -42.38 14.37
N PRO A 168 8.71 -42.40 15.42
CA PRO A 168 7.32 -42.82 15.29
C PRO A 168 6.49 -41.85 14.43
N MET A 169 6.95 -40.62 14.24
CA MET A 169 6.25 -39.62 13.43
C MET A 169 6.73 -39.63 11.97
N PRO A 170 5.82 -39.63 10.98
CA PRO A 170 6.21 -39.53 9.58
C PRO A 170 6.98 -38.23 9.28
N PRO A 171 8.00 -38.23 8.39
CA PRO A 171 8.83 -37.05 8.12
C PRO A 171 8.05 -35.80 7.70
N VAL A 172 7.01 -35.94 6.88
CA VAL A 172 6.14 -34.83 6.48
C VAL A 172 5.38 -34.24 7.67
N ALA A 173 4.91 -35.09 8.58
CA ALA A 173 4.22 -34.63 9.78
C ALA A 173 5.18 -33.87 10.72
N MET A 174 6.41 -34.36 10.87
CA MET A 174 7.46 -33.65 11.62
C MET A 174 7.77 -32.28 11.00
N LEU A 175 7.90 -32.23 9.67
CA LEU A 175 8.11 -31.00 8.91
C LEU A 175 6.99 -30.00 9.15
N ASN A 176 5.74 -30.43 9.05
CA ASN A 176 4.58 -29.56 9.26
C ASN A 176 4.55 -29.00 10.70
N GLN A 177 4.81 -29.83 11.71
CA GLN A 177 4.85 -29.38 13.11
C GLN A 177 5.96 -28.33 13.35
N VAL A 178 7.15 -28.54 12.81
CA VAL A 178 8.25 -27.55 12.92
C VAL A 178 7.93 -26.27 12.17
N CYS A 179 7.36 -26.40 10.96
CA CYS A 179 6.99 -25.24 10.16
C CYS A 179 5.89 -24.40 10.84
N GLU A 180 4.87 -25.03 11.42
CA GLU A 180 3.82 -24.32 12.19
C GLU A 180 4.40 -23.56 13.38
N ARG A 181 5.34 -24.17 14.12
CA ARG A 181 6.05 -23.51 15.23
C ARG A 181 6.83 -22.28 14.76
N VAL A 182 7.70 -22.43 13.75
CA VAL A 182 8.56 -21.33 13.30
C VAL A 182 7.75 -20.21 12.62
N VAL A 183 6.72 -20.55 11.84
CA VAL A 183 5.85 -19.54 11.22
C VAL A 183 5.05 -18.79 12.27
N GLY A 184 4.50 -19.48 13.28
CA GLY A 184 3.80 -18.85 14.40
C GLY A 184 4.71 -17.92 15.21
N ALA A 185 5.93 -18.36 15.51
CA ALA A 185 6.91 -17.59 16.27
C ALA A 185 7.40 -16.34 15.49
N LEU A 186 7.73 -16.50 14.20
CA LEU A 186 8.08 -15.38 13.31
C LEU A 186 6.93 -14.36 13.16
N GLY A 187 5.68 -14.83 13.19
CA GLY A 187 4.50 -13.98 13.21
C GLY A 187 4.48 -12.98 14.37
N GLY A 188 5.03 -13.35 15.54
CA GLY A 188 5.18 -12.45 16.69
C GLY A 188 6.09 -11.25 16.42
N ALA A 189 7.06 -11.38 15.50
CA ALA A 189 7.94 -10.30 15.06
C ALA A 189 7.33 -9.43 13.93
N GLY A 190 6.10 -9.72 13.49
CA GLY A 190 5.47 -9.09 12.34
C GLY A 190 5.91 -9.68 10.98
N VAL A 191 6.57 -10.84 10.98
CA VAL A 191 7.01 -11.53 9.75
C VAL A 191 5.93 -12.50 9.32
N ARG A 192 5.36 -12.32 8.13
CA ARG A 192 4.33 -13.24 7.60
C ARG A 192 4.96 -14.25 6.66
N CYS A 193 4.68 -15.53 6.87
CA CYS A 193 5.16 -16.61 6.00
C CYS A 193 3.97 -17.33 5.35
N THR A 194 3.95 -17.37 4.03
CA THR A 194 2.91 -18.05 3.24
C THR A 194 3.51 -19.25 2.55
N ARG A 195 2.93 -20.45 2.76
CA ARG A 195 3.45 -21.68 2.16
C ARG A 195 3.25 -21.65 0.64
N MET A 196 4.32 -21.90 -0.11
CA MET A 196 4.30 -21.89 -1.58
C MET A 196 3.81 -23.24 -2.12
N ASN A 197 2.93 -23.19 -3.12
CA ASN A 197 2.48 -24.37 -3.86
C ASN A 197 3.51 -24.82 -4.92
N GLY A 198 3.31 -26.00 -5.53
CA GLY A 198 4.26 -26.55 -6.50
C GLY A 198 4.45 -25.69 -7.74
N LEU A 199 3.39 -24.99 -8.16
CA LEU A 199 3.42 -24.02 -9.26
C LEU A 199 4.39 -22.86 -8.96
N GLN A 200 4.29 -22.27 -7.76
CA GLN A 200 5.12 -21.15 -7.33
C GLN A 200 6.58 -21.56 -7.12
N VAL A 201 6.83 -22.74 -6.53
CA VAL A 201 8.19 -23.26 -6.34
C VAL A 201 8.84 -23.58 -7.69
N HIS A 202 8.11 -24.25 -8.59
CA HIS A 202 8.58 -24.52 -9.94
C HIS A 202 8.88 -23.22 -10.70
N GLY A 203 7.97 -22.24 -10.65
CA GLY A 203 8.16 -20.95 -11.32
C GLY A 203 9.40 -20.20 -10.83
N TRP A 204 9.68 -20.23 -9.52
CA TRP A 204 10.91 -19.63 -8.97
C TRP A 204 12.18 -20.31 -9.50
N LEU A 205 12.24 -21.64 -9.45
CA LEU A 205 13.42 -22.40 -9.88
C LEU A 205 13.61 -22.37 -11.40
N LEU A 206 12.51 -22.38 -12.17
CA LEU A 206 12.53 -22.28 -13.63
C LEU A 206 13.23 -20.98 -14.07
N ARG A 207 12.93 -19.86 -13.40
CA ARG A 207 13.55 -18.54 -13.64
C ARG A 207 15.01 -18.48 -13.20
N LEU A 208 15.41 -19.28 -12.21
CA LEU A 208 16.79 -19.37 -11.75
C LEU A 208 17.67 -20.09 -12.77
N PHE A 209 17.18 -21.19 -13.34
CA PHE A 209 17.96 -22.03 -14.27
C PHE A 209 17.86 -21.61 -15.74
N ASN A 210 16.81 -20.88 -16.13
CA ASN A 210 16.59 -20.42 -17.51
C ASN A 210 16.49 -18.88 -17.59
N PRO A 211 17.55 -18.14 -17.16
CA PRO A 211 17.49 -16.68 -17.07
C PRO A 211 17.43 -15.96 -18.43
N ARG A 212 17.88 -16.59 -19.52
CA ARG A 212 17.96 -15.99 -20.87
C ARG A 212 17.95 -17.05 -21.99
N PRO A 213 16.85 -17.81 -22.15
CA PRO A 213 16.77 -18.85 -23.19
C PRO A 213 17.00 -18.23 -24.58
N GLU A 214 17.79 -18.89 -25.42
CA GLU A 214 18.11 -18.37 -26.78
C GLU A 214 17.09 -18.79 -27.85
N TRP A 215 16.39 -19.90 -27.62
CA TRP A 215 15.51 -20.54 -28.60
C TRP A 215 14.06 -20.05 -28.50
N VAL A 216 13.70 -19.32 -27.44
CA VAL A 216 12.38 -18.74 -27.20
C VAL A 216 12.53 -17.49 -26.36
N ASP A 217 11.58 -16.56 -26.49
CA ASP A 217 11.44 -15.48 -25.52
C ASP A 217 11.21 -16.04 -24.11
N ARG A 218 11.85 -15.41 -23.13
CA ARG A 218 11.84 -15.82 -21.72
C ARG A 218 10.43 -15.81 -21.13
N ASP A 219 9.63 -14.79 -21.41
CA ASP A 219 8.31 -14.65 -20.82
C ASP A 219 7.32 -15.68 -21.42
N THR A 220 7.55 -16.08 -22.67
CA THR A 220 6.88 -17.22 -23.31
C THR A 220 7.26 -18.54 -22.64
N LEU A 221 8.55 -18.79 -22.38
CA LEU A 221 8.99 -19.98 -21.66
C LEU A 221 8.34 -20.07 -20.30
N TYR A 222 8.41 -18.99 -19.49
CA TYR A 222 7.89 -19.00 -18.13
C TYR A 222 6.40 -19.28 -18.02
N ARG A 223 5.63 -18.94 -19.06
CA ARG A 223 4.18 -19.17 -19.15
C ARG A 223 3.79 -20.55 -19.66
N LEU A 224 4.61 -21.14 -20.53
CA LEU A 224 4.29 -22.43 -21.18
C LEU A 224 4.94 -23.63 -20.50
N ALA A 225 6.12 -23.43 -19.90
CA ALA A 225 6.84 -24.45 -19.12
C ALA A 225 6.36 -24.52 -17.66
N THR A 226 5.29 -23.80 -17.33
CA THR A 226 4.71 -23.80 -16.00
C THR A 226 4.20 -25.21 -15.63
N ARG A 227 4.49 -25.68 -14.41
CA ARG A 227 3.98 -26.97 -13.91
C ARG A 227 2.45 -26.98 -13.98
N ALA A 228 1.90 -27.92 -14.74
CA ALA A 228 0.45 -28.14 -14.79
C ALA A 228 -0.07 -28.61 -13.42
N ALA A 229 -1.18 -28.06 -12.97
CA ALA A 229 -1.81 -28.51 -11.73
C ALA A 229 -2.48 -29.88 -11.97
N PRO A 230 -2.54 -30.80 -10.99
CA PRO A 230 -3.20 -32.09 -11.16
C PRO A 230 -4.65 -31.97 -11.69
N GLN A 231 -5.35 -30.91 -11.29
CA GLN A 231 -6.73 -30.61 -11.70
C GLN A 231 -6.86 -30.17 -13.18
N GLU A 232 -5.76 -29.80 -13.84
CA GLU A 232 -5.73 -29.45 -15.26
C GLU A 232 -5.65 -30.69 -16.17
N THR A 233 -5.44 -31.88 -15.59
CA THR A 233 -5.47 -33.14 -16.33
C THR A 233 -6.92 -33.47 -16.71
N PRO A 234 -7.25 -33.62 -18.00
CA PRO A 234 -8.60 -33.95 -18.43
C PRO A 234 -9.12 -35.26 -17.80
N GLU A 235 -10.42 -35.30 -17.49
CA GLU A 235 -11.07 -36.46 -16.90
C GLU A 235 -10.86 -37.72 -17.78
N GLY A 236 -10.32 -38.79 -17.20
CA GLY A 236 -10.00 -40.04 -17.89
C GLY A 236 -8.62 -40.09 -18.56
N MET A 237 -7.81 -39.02 -18.50
CA MET A 237 -6.40 -39.04 -18.93
C MET A 237 -5.46 -39.24 -17.74
N MET A 238 -4.38 -39.98 -17.95
CA MET A 238 -3.30 -40.03 -16.96
C MET A 238 -2.44 -38.77 -17.07
N PRO A 239 -2.06 -38.15 -15.93
CA PRO A 239 -1.15 -37.02 -15.94
C PRO A 239 0.22 -37.44 -16.49
N VAL A 240 0.89 -36.53 -17.18
CA VAL A 240 2.30 -36.72 -17.55
C VAL A 240 3.12 -36.51 -16.29
N MET A 241 3.63 -37.60 -15.73
CA MET A 241 4.55 -37.54 -14.58
C MET A 241 5.95 -37.24 -15.12
N THR A 242 6.42 -36.02 -14.91
CA THR A 242 7.81 -35.62 -15.14
C THR A 242 8.51 -35.45 -13.80
N ASP A 243 9.75 -35.92 -13.70
CA ASP A 243 10.62 -35.63 -12.57
C ASP A 243 10.73 -34.11 -12.37
N PHE A 244 10.58 -33.66 -11.13
CA PHE A 244 10.51 -32.22 -10.83
C PHE A 244 11.82 -31.50 -11.12
N ALA A 245 12.97 -32.15 -10.91
CA ALA A 245 14.25 -31.55 -11.24
C ALA A 245 14.44 -31.49 -12.76
N GLU A 246 14.09 -32.53 -13.50
CA GLU A 246 14.20 -32.57 -14.97
C GLU A 246 13.31 -31.52 -15.65
N SER A 247 12.11 -31.23 -15.12
CA SER A 247 11.19 -30.25 -15.71
C SER A 247 11.71 -28.80 -15.70
N LEU A 248 12.78 -28.52 -14.97
CA LEU A 248 13.38 -27.19 -14.84
C LEU A 248 14.44 -26.87 -15.90
N TRP A 249 14.88 -27.86 -16.70
CA TRP A 249 16.04 -27.70 -17.60
C TRP A 249 15.64 -27.70 -19.07
N PHE A 250 15.73 -26.54 -19.72
CA PHE A 250 15.46 -26.41 -21.16
C PHE A 250 16.72 -26.19 -21.99
N THR A 251 17.75 -25.59 -21.37
CA THR A 251 19.08 -25.44 -21.96
C THR A 251 20.08 -26.24 -21.12
N PRO A 252 20.88 -27.14 -21.70
CA PRO A 252 21.91 -27.87 -20.96
C PRO A 252 22.94 -26.91 -20.34
N PRO A 253 23.20 -26.99 -19.03
CA PRO A 253 24.21 -26.16 -18.39
C PRO A 253 25.62 -26.66 -18.68
N VAL A 254 26.60 -25.76 -18.60
CA VAL A 254 28.02 -26.09 -18.77
C VAL A 254 28.80 -25.74 -17.51
N SER A 255 29.49 -26.72 -16.93
CA SER A 255 30.46 -26.47 -15.85
C SER A 255 31.77 -25.95 -16.43
N ASP A 256 32.31 -24.86 -15.88
CA ASP A 256 33.63 -24.33 -16.21
C ASP A 256 34.51 -24.30 -14.94
N PRO A 257 35.26 -25.37 -14.67
CA PRO A 257 36.11 -25.47 -13.49
C PRO A 257 37.31 -24.51 -13.51
N GLU A 258 37.79 -24.11 -14.68
CA GLU A 258 38.94 -23.21 -14.82
C GLU A 258 38.59 -21.80 -14.33
N ASN A 259 37.40 -21.32 -14.70
CA ASN A 259 36.89 -20.02 -14.25
C ASN A 259 36.05 -20.11 -12.97
N GLY A 260 35.70 -21.32 -12.52
CA GLY A 260 34.90 -21.57 -11.33
C GLY A 260 33.45 -21.10 -11.45
N VAL A 261 32.85 -21.25 -12.63
CA VAL A 261 31.48 -20.77 -12.94
C VAL A 261 30.61 -21.83 -13.60
N TRP A 262 29.30 -21.71 -13.38
CA TRP A 262 28.29 -22.44 -14.14
C TRP A 262 27.77 -21.55 -15.27
N TRP A 263 27.71 -22.06 -16.49
CA TRP A 263 27.09 -21.36 -17.61
C TRP A 263 25.65 -21.85 -17.76
N LEU A 264 24.69 -20.97 -17.45
CA LEU A 264 23.26 -21.19 -17.65
C LEU A 264 22.79 -20.18 -18.69
N ASP A 265 22.21 -20.63 -19.81
CA ASP A 265 21.79 -19.73 -20.90
C ASP A 265 22.91 -18.77 -21.39
N ARG A 266 24.14 -19.30 -21.45
CA ARG A 266 25.38 -18.57 -21.75
C ARG A 266 25.70 -17.41 -20.79
N LEU A 267 25.06 -17.34 -19.63
CA LEU A 267 25.39 -16.39 -18.57
C LEU A 267 26.27 -17.09 -17.51
N PRO A 268 27.43 -16.54 -17.15
CA PRO A 268 28.26 -17.11 -16.09
C PRO A 268 27.64 -16.84 -14.71
N HIS A 269 27.50 -17.91 -13.93
CA HIS A 269 26.98 -17.94 -12.58
C HIS A 269 28.08 -18.34 -11.59
N ALA A 270 28.18 -17.62 -10.47
CA ALA A 270 29.18 -17.86 -9.45
C ALA A 270 28.61 -17.67 -8.04
N ALA A 271 29.22 -18.33 -7.05
CA ALA A 271 28.96 -18.08 -5.64
C ALA A 271 30.07 -17.23 -5.02
N VAL A 272 29.70 -16.31 -4.13
CA VAL A 272 30.59 -15.55 -3.25
C VAL A 272 30.25 -15.91 -1.82
N VAL A 273 31.12 -16.67 -1.17
CA VAL A 273 30.92 -17.18 0.19
C VAL A 273 31.50 -16.21 1.21
N VAL A 274 30.81 -15.97 2.33
CA VAL A 274 31.34 -15.20 3.46
C VAL A 274 32.19 -16.11 4.34
N GLU A 275 33.44 -15.74 4.55
CA GLU A 275 34.40 -16.47 5.38
C GLU A 275 34.14 -16.25 6.88
N LYS A 276 33.95 -14.99 7.27
CA LYS A 276 33.75 -14.58 8.67
C LYS A 276 33.08 -13.23 8.81
N LEU A 277 32.52 -12.98 10.01
CA LEU A 277 32.04 -11.68 10.45
C LEU A 277 33.20 -10.93 11.13
N ARG A 278 33.45 -9.67 10.73
CA ARG A 278 34.47 -8.80 11.33
C ARG A 278 33.93 -8.00 12.51
N THR A 279 32.63 -7.73 12.50
CA THR A 279 31.89 -7.00 13.53
C THR A 279 30.56 -7.72 13.78
N PRO A 280 30.00 -7.62 14.99
CA PRO A 280 28.64 -8.10 15.25
C PRO A 280 27.65 -7.41 14.30
N PRO A 281 26.79 -8.16 13.58
CA PRO A 281 25.78 -7.56 12.72
C PRO A 281 24.68 -6.96 13.57
N GLU A 282 24.32 -5.73 13.27
CA GLU A 282 23.19 -5.05 13.89
C GLU A 282 21.85 -5.58 13.31
N ALA A 283 20.73 -5.26 13.95
CA ALA A 283 19.42 -5.60 13.42
C ALA A 283 19.19 -5.03 12.01
N GLY A 284 18.65 -5.85 11.11
CA GLY A 284 18.31 -5.48 9.73
C GLY A 284 19.51 -5.15 8.83
N THR A 285 20.69 -5.70 9.10
CA THR A 285 21.94 -5.32 8.41
C THR A 285 21.88 -5.44 6.89
N LEU A 286 21.23 -6.48 6.36
CA LEU A 286 21.18 -6.77 4.92
C LEU A 286 20.00 -6.10 4.21
N THR A 287 18.78 -6.28 4.73
CA THR A 287 17.54 -5.94 4.01
C THR A 287 16.70 -4.84 4.68
N GLY A 288 16.97 -4.50 5.95
CA GLY A 288 16.29 -3.42 6.66
C GLY A 288 16.79 -2.04 6.25
N GLU A 289 15.92 -1.04 6.28
CA GLU A 289 16.31 0.35 6.06
C GLU A 289 17.08 0.90 7.25
N LYS A 290 18.32 1.34 7.01
CA LYS A 290 19.19 1.89 8.04
C LYS A 290 19.87 3.16 7.58
N ALA A 291 20.10 4.08 8.52
CA ALA A 291 20.95 5.22 8.27
C ALA A 291 22.38 4.73 7.94
N ARG A 292 22.89 5.15 6.79
CA ARG A 292 24.26 4.93 6.34
C ARG A 292 24.89 6.30 6.11
N GLY A 293 25.82 6.68 6.98
CA GLY A 293 26.37 8.04 7.01
C GLY A 293 25.35 9.07 7.54
N GLU A 294 25.60 10.35 7.28
CA GLU A 294 24.80 11.44 7.87
C GLU A 294 23.47 11.71 7.15
N LYS A 295 23.34 11.31 5.87
CA LYS A 295 22.23 11.77 5.01
C LYS A 295 21.42 10.67 4.33
N THR A 296 21.93 9.45 4.21
CA THR A 296 21.27 8.40 3.42
C THR A 296 20.69 7.29 4.27
N VAL A 297 19.50 6.81 3.91
CA VAL A 297 18.81 5.68 4.52
C VAL A 297 18.48 4.67 3.42
N ASN A 298 19.04 3.46 3.50
CA ASN A 298 18.78 2.40 2.52
C ASN A 298 19.03 1.01 3.13
N ALA A 299 18.60 -0.04 2.42
CA ALA A 299 19.02 -1.40 2.72
C ALA A 299 20.40 -1.67 2.09
N LEU A 300 21.24 -2.49 2.73
CA LEU A 300 22.55 -2.83 2.14
C LEU A 300 22.37 -3.45 0.75
N MET A 301 21.35 -4.28 0.62
CA MET A 301 21.05 -4.99 -0.60
C MET A 301 20.72 -4.08 -1.78
N ASP A 302 20.26 -2.85 -1.54
CA ASP A 302 20.05 -1.86 -2.61
C ASP A 302 21.36 -1.45 -3.31
N THR A 303 22.52 -1.67 -2.65
CA THR A 303 23.86 -1.39 -3.20
C THR A 303 24.45 -2.58 -3.94
N PHE A 304 23.81 -3.74 -3.88
CA PHE A 304 24.34 -4.95 -4.51
C PHE A 304 24.15 -4.89 -6.03
N PRO A 305 25.04 -5.54 -6.79
CA PRO A 305 24.85 -5.67 -8.22
C PRO A 305 23.54 -6.37 -8.56
N GLU A 306 22.90 -5.96 -9.65
CA GLU A 306 21.66 -6.58 -10.12
C GLU A 306 21.80 -8.10 -10.34
N GLY A 307 20.75 -8.84 -9.98
CA GLY A 307 20.70 -10.30 -10.10
C GLY A 307 21.51 -11.03 -9.02
N THR A 308 21.90 -10.34 -7.95
CA THR A 308 22.48 -10.97 -6.77
C THR A 308 21.37 -11.63 -5.95
N MET A 309 21.53 -12.91 -5.64
CA MET A 309 20.67 -13.64 -4.70
C MET A 309 21.46 -13.95 -3.43
N LEU A 310 20.94 -13.50 -2.28
CA LEU A 310 21.42 -13.91 -0.96
C LEU A 310 20.92 -15.33 -0.66
N CYS A 311 21.79 -16.18 -0.13
CA CYS A 311 21.46 -17.47 0.48
C CYS A 311 22.09 -17.55 1.88
N MET A 312 21.28 -17.73 2.91
CA MET A 312 21.73 -18.04 4.26
C MET A 312 21.27 -19.44 4.63
N THR A 313 22.20 -20.36 4.86
CA THR A 313 21.92 -21.73 5.31
C THR A 313 22.21 -21.84 6.79
N ILE A 314 21.22 -22.20 7.60
CA ILE A 314 21.30 -22.36 9.06
C ILE A 314 21.06 -23.83 9.40
N VAL A 315 21.95 -24.40 10.20
CA VAL A 315 21.90 -25.78 10.67
C VAL A 315 21.72 -25.77 12.18
N VAL A 316 20.57 -26.26 12.61
CA VAL A 316 20.21 -26.40 14.03
C VAL A 316 21.07 -27.49 14.65
N GLN A 317 21.76 -27.21 15.75
CA GLN A 317 22.60 -28.20 16.41
C GLN A 317 22.30 -28.29 17.92
N PRO A 318 22.52 -29.46 18.54
CA PRO A 318 22.40 -29.62 19.98
C PRO A 318 23.36 -28.74 20.77
N GLN A 319 22.83 -27.96 21.70
CA GLN A 319 23.66 -27.07 22.54
C GLN A 319 24.51 -27.86 23.55
N ASP A 320 23.97 -28.94 24.12
CA ASP A 320 24.68 -29.82 25.06
C ASP A 320 25.95 -30.41 24.44
N THR A 321 25.84 -30.96 23.22
CA THR A 321 26.97 -31.50 22.45
C THR A 321 28.03 -30.42 22.18
N LEU A 322 27.61 -29.18 21.97
CA LEU A 322 28.49 -28.05 21.76
C LEU A 322 29.23 -27.66 23.06
N GLU A 323 28.52 -27.60 24.18
CA GLU A 323 29.10 -27.34 25.51
C GLU A 323 30.14 -28.39 25.91
N GLU A 324 29.87 -29.66 25.64
CA GLU A 324 30.83 -30.74 25.87
C GLU A 324 32.09 -30.57 25.03
N ARG A 325 31.95 -30.21 23.75
CA ARG A 325 33.08 -29.93 22.85
C ARG A 325 33.91 -28.76 23.35
N PHE A 326 33.29 -27.67 23.79
CA PHE A 326 34.00 -26.52 24.38
C PHE A 326 34.68 -26.89 25.71
N THR A 327 34.04 -27.71 26.54
CA THR A 327 34.63 -28.21 27.78
C THR A 327 35.89 -29.04 27.49
N ARG A 328 35.84 -29.91 26.48
CA ARG A 328 37.01 -30.67 26.02
C ARG A 328 38.10 -29.76 25.44
N LEU A 329 37.73 -28.73 24.68
CA LEU A 329 38.67 -27.74 24.15
C LEU A 329 39.42 -27.02 25.29
N SER A 330 38.69 -26.57 26.32
CA SER A 330 39.27 -25.93 27.50
C SER A 330 40.19 -26.86 28.29
N LYS A 331 39.87 -28.17 28.36
CA LYS A 331 40.74 -29.17 29.01
C LYS A 331 42.01 -29.45 28.20
N ASN A 332 41.93 -29.39 26.88
CA ASN A 332 43.06 -29.65 25.98
C ASN A 332 43.99 -28.43 25.83
N ALA A 333 43.53 -27.23 26.18
CA ALA A 333 44.33 -26.00 26.24
C ALA A 333 45.28 -26.01 27.46
N VAL A 334 46.19 -26.99 27.51
CA VAL A 334 47.15 -27.20 28.61
C VAL A 334 48.40 -26.37 28.34
N GLY A 335 48.47 -25.18 28.93
CA GLY A 335 49.64 -24.31 28.86
C GLY A 335 49.42 -22.94 29.52
N GLU A 336 50.52 -22.32 29.97
CA GLU A 336 50.55 -20.92 30.42
C GLU A 336 50.83 -19.93 29.27
N ASN A 337 50.93 -20.43 28.03
CA ASN A 337 51.07 -19.55 26.87
C ASN A 337 49.78 -18.73 26.66
N THR A 338 49.94 -17.56 26.05
CA THR A 338 48.86 -16.60 25.86
C THR A 338 47.68 -17.19 25.08
N GLU A 339 47.93 -18.09 24.12
CA GLU A 339 46.88 -18.75 23.33
C GLU A 339 46.02 -19.70 24.16
N SER A 340 46.63 -20.52 25.03
CA SER A 340 45.88 -21.44 25.91
C SER A 340 45.10 -20.69 26.99
N ILE A 341 45.61 -19.54 27.46
CA ILE A 341 44.87 -18.66 28.38
C ILE A 341 43.66 -18.05 27.67
N ARG A 342 43.85 -17.49 26.47
CA ARG A 342 42.75 -16.91 25.67
C ARG A 342 41.68 -17.95 25.33
N ALA A 343 42.07 -19.14 24.87
CA ALA A 343 41.10 -20.19 24.56
C ALA A 343 40.24 -20.58 25.78
N ARG A 344 40.82 -20.58 26.99
CA ARG A 344 40.06 -20.82 28.23
C ARG A 344 39.11 -19.66 28.58
N GLN A 345 39.55 -18.41 28.38
CA GLN A 345 38.72 -17.22 28.55
C GLN A 345 37.55 -17.22 27.57
N ASP A 346 37.81 -17.47 26.29
CA ASP A 346 36.78 -17.53 25.24
C ASP A 346 35.75 -18.63 25.55
N VAL A 347 36.18 -19.81 25.99
CA VAL A 347 35.25 -20.88 26.41
C VAL A 347 34.41 -20.46 27.62
N ALA A 348 34.98 -19.74 28.59
CA ALA A 348 34.23 -19.24 29.73
C ALA A 348 33.14 -18.25 29.30
N THR A 349 33.47 -17.30 28.41
CA THR A 349 32.53 -16.34 27.84
C THR A 349 31.44 -17.02 27.01
N VAL A 350 31.80 -18.00 26.17
CA VAL A 350 30.82 -18.77 25.39
C VAL A 350 29.85 -19.51 26.31
N LYS A 351 30.33 -20.11 27.40
CA LYS A 351 29.47 -20.78 28.39
C LYS A 351 28.55 -19.81 29.12
N GLU A 352 29.00 -18.61 29.41
CA GLU A 352 28.16 -17.56 30.00
C GLU A 352 27.01 -17.19 29.06
N TYR A 353 27.28 -16.99 27.78
CA TYR A 353 26.23 -16.69 26.79
C TYR A 353 25.27 -17.86 26.56
N LEU A 354 25.76 -19.10 26.49
CA LEU A 354 24.91 -20.29 26.41
C LEU A 354 24.01 -20.41 27.65
N GLY A 355 24.56 -20.14 28.85
CA GLY A 355 23.80 -20.08 30.10
C GLY A 355 22.72 -18.98 30.12
N ASN A 356 22.94 -17.88 29.39
CA ASN A 356 21.98 -16.81 29.19
C ASN A 356 21.00 -17.05 28.02
N ARG A 357 20.89 -18.30 27.54
CA ARG A 357 19.99 -18.74 26.46
C ARG A 357 20.30 -18.18 25.06
N HIS A 358 21.50 -17.69 24.81
CA HIS A 358 21.95 -17.44 23.44
C HIS A 358 22.50 -18.73 22.85
N LYS A 359 21.81 -19.31 21.86
CA LYS A 359 22.24 -20.52 21.18
C LYS A 359 23.30 -20.22 20.12
N LEU A 360 24.13 -21.22 19.85
CA LEU A 360 25.09 -21.24 18.75
C LEU A 360 24.62 -22.23 17.70
N TYR A 361 24.44 -21.76 16.46
CA TYR A 361 24.15 -22.61 15.31
C TYR A 361 25.29 -22.57 14.30
N ARG A 362 25.27 -23.54 13.38
CA ARG A 362 26.17 -23.55 12.24
C ARG A 362 25.48 -22.86 11.08
N ALA A 363 26.15 -21.90 10.44
CA ALA A 363 25.59 -21.18 9.32
C ALA A 363 26.60 -20.95 8.20
N GLY A 364 26.09 -20.90 6.96
CA GLY A 364 26.80 -20.46 5.77
C GLY A 364 26.07 -19.30 5.13
N ILE A 365 26.80 -18.26 4.71
CA ILE A 365 26.25 -17.10 4.01
C ILE A 365 26.91 -17.04 2.64
N SER A 366 26.11 -17.10 1.58
CA SER A 366 26.57 -17.10 0.20
C SER A 366 25.75 -16.14 -0.64
N PHE A 367 26.38 -15.54 -1.65
CA PHE A 367 25.73 -14.68 -2.62
C PHE A 367 25.91 -15.29 -4.01
N LEU A 368 24.81 -15.61 -4.68
CA LEU A 368 24.82 -16.11 -6.05
C LEU A 368 24.78 -14.91 -7.00
N LEU A 369 25.74 -14.87 -7.91
CA LEU A 369 25.91 -13.82 -8.90
C LEU A 369 25.68 -14.37 -10.30
N ARG A 370 25.07 -13.54 -11.15
CA ARG A 370 25.03 -13.73 -12.60
C ARG A 370 25.43 -12.45 -13.33
N ALA A 371 26.05 -12.59 -14.49
CA ALA A 371 26.44 -11.47 -15.34
C ALA A 371 26.29 -11.83 -16.83
N GLU A 372 26.41 -10.84 -17.71
CA GLU A 372 26.34 -11.05 -19.17
C GLU A 372 27.57 -11.78 -19.72
N ASP A 373 28.71 -11.55 -19.09
CA ASP A 373 30.02 -12.05 -19.48
C ASP A 373 30.96 -12.11 -18.25
N MET A 374 32.15 -12.70 -18.44
CA MET A 374 33.12 -12.90 -17.36
C MET A 374 33.73 -11.60 -16.80
N ASP A 375 33.88 -10.55 -17.60
CA ASP A 375 34.45 -9.28 -17.14
C ASP A 375 33.42 -8.47 -16.36
N SER A 376 32.17 -8.50 -16.80
CA SER A 376 31.01 -8.03 -16.04
C SER A 376 30.87 -8.80 -14.72
N LEU A 377 31.08 -10.12 -14.71
CA LEU A 377 31.07 -10.92 -13.48
C LEU A 377 32.16 -10.49 -12.50
N LYS A 378 33.39 -10.25 -12.97
CA LYS A 378 34.49 -9.75 -12.14
C LYS A 378 34.14 -8.39 -11.53
N ARG A 379 33.60 -7.45 -12.32
CA ARG A 379 33.17 -6.13 -11.84
C ARG A 379 32.09 -6.24 -10.76
N LYS A 380 31.05 -7.06 -10.99
CA LYS A 380 29.99 -7.32 -9.99
C LYS A 380 30.56 -7.93 -8.71
N ARG A 381 31.48 -8.89 -8.82
CA ARG A 381 32.13 -9.53 -7.66
C ARG A 381 32.91 -8.52 -6.80
N VAL A 382 33.66 -7.61 -7.43
CA VAL A 382 34.42 -6.56 -6.74
C VAL A 382 33.47 -5.58 -6.04
N ALA A 383 32.40 -5.15 -6.73
CA ALA A 383 31.39 -4.26 -6.16
C ALA A 383 30.70 -4.90 -4.94
N LEU A 384 30.25 -6.15 -5.06
CA LEU A 384 29.64 -6.89 -3.96
C LEU A 384 30.63 -7.05 -2.80
N THR A 385 31.87 -7.45 -3.07
CA THR A 385 32.90 -7.62 -2.03
C THR A 385 33.14 -6.33 -1.25
N THR A 386 33.13 -5.18 -1.94
CA THR A 386 33.28 -3.86 -1.32
C THR A 386 32.12 -3.54 -0.39
N ALA A 387 30.88 -3.77 -0.85
CA ALA A 387 29.68 -3.57 -0.04
C ALA A 387 29.66 -4.47 1.21
N LEU A 388 29.99 -5.76 1.05
CA LEU A 388 30.04 -6.72 2.15
C LEU A 388 31.10 -6.34 3.19
N LEU A 389 32.32 -6.00 2.75
CA LEU A 389 33.40 -5.59 3.65
C LEU A 389 33.04 -4.34 4.46
N GLY A 390 32.34 -3.39 3.83
CA GLY A 390 31.83 -2.18 4.49
C GLY A 390 30.78 -2.48 5.57
N ALA A 391 30.05 -3.60 5.45
CA ALA A 391 29.09 -4.09 6.43
C ALA A 391 29.69 -5.11 7.42
N GLY A 392 31.00 -5.30 7.43
CA GLY A 392 31.67 -6.25 8.32
C GLY A 392 31.57 -7.72 7.89
N LEU A 393 31.04 -8.02 6.71
CA LEU A 393 31.00 -9.36 6.13
C LEU A 393 32.26 -9.56 5.29
N GLN A 394 33.15 -10.48 5.65
CA GLN A 394 34.38 -10.75 4.88
C GLN A 394 34.16 -11.91 3.90
N PRO A 395 34.14 -11.67 2.58
CA PRO A 395 34.06 -12.74 1.59
C PRO A 395 35.37 -13.53 1.48
N VAL A 396 35.25 -14.80 1.09
CA VAL A 396 36.39 -15.62 0.66
C VAL A 396 36.97 -15.01 -0.61
N ARG A 397 38.30 -14.84 -0.64
CA ARG A 397 38.97 -14.36 -1.86
C ARG A 397 38.84 -15.41 -2.96
N PRO A 398 38.59 -15.01 -4.23
CA PRO A 398 38.42 -15.95 -5.33
C PRO A 398 39.58 -16.93 -5.47
N GLU A 399 40.83 -16.48 -5.28
CA GLU A 399 42.02 -17.34 -5.36
C GLU A 399 42.08 -18.44 -4.29
N PHE A 400 41.29 -18.32 -3.21
CA PHE A 400 41.26 -19.23 -2.07
C PHE A 400 40.00 -20.08 -2.02
N ASP A 401 39.06 -19.92 -2.96
CA ASP A 401 37.89 -20.79 -3.05
C ASP A 401 38.30 -22.14 -3.67
N VAL A 402 38.35 -23.18 -2.83
CA VAL A 402 38.79 -24.52 -3.20
C VAL A 402 37.78 -25.24 -4.10
N GLY A 403 36.52 -24.79 -4.16
CA GLY A 403 35.48 -25.48 -4.91
C GLY A 403 34.29 -24.57 -5.26
N PRO A 404 34.47 -23.56 -6.11
CA PRO A 404 33.45 -22.56 -6.40
C PRO A 404 32.17 -23.13 -7.04
N LEU A 405 32.30 -24.14 -7.92
CA LEU A 405 31.15 -24.85 -8.50
C LEU A 405 30.33 -25.57 -7.43
N ASN A 406 31.00 -26.19 -6.46
CA ASN A 406 30.34 -26.90 -5.35
C ASN A 406 29.72 -25.91 -4.36
N SER A 407 30.34 -24.73 -4.16
CA SER A 407 29.78 -23.66 -3.33
C SER A 407 28.46 -23.15 -3.92
N TRP A 408 28.37 -23.03 -5.24
CA TRP A 408 27.11 -22.69 -5.93
C TRP A 408 26.05 -23.79 -5.76
N LEU A 409 26.39 -25.06 -6.00
CA LEU A 409 25.46 -26.19 -5.83
C LEU A 409 24.92 -26.31 -4.40
N ARG A 410 25.79 -26.23 -3.38
CA ARG A 410 25.38 -26.33 -1.97
C ARG A 410 24.45 -25.20 -1.53
N ALA A 411 24.55 -24.04 -2.16
CA ALA A 411 23.70 -22.90 -1.84
C ALA A 411 22.29 -23.02 -2.43
N LEU A 412 22.06 -23.93 -3.40
CA LEU A 412 20.73 -24.16 -3.95
C LEU A 412 19.77 -24.74 -2.88
N PRO A 413 18.45 -24.56 -3.05
CA PRO A 413 17.45 -25.03 -2.09
C PRO A 413 17.58 -26.52 -1.82
N MET A 414 17.62 -26.91 -0.54
CA MET A 414 17.67 -28.31 -0.07
C MET A 414 18.93 -29.10 -0.48
N CYS A 415 19.88 -28.48 -1.19
CA CYS A 415 21.07 -29.14 -1.72
C CYS A 415 22.19 -29.32 -0.66
N PHE A 416 22.14 -28.58 0.45
CA PHE A 416 23.12 -28.73 1.51
C PHE A 416 22.80 -29.95 2.40
N ASP A 417 23.73 -30.88 2.52
CA ASP A 417 23.62 -32.02 3.44
C ASP A 417 24.65 -31.89 4.58
N PRO A 418 24.21 -31.55 5.81
CA PRO A 418 25.09 -31.40 6.97
C PRO A 418 25.94 -32.64 7.29
N ASP A 419 25.43 -33.85 7.04
CA ASP A 419 26.11 -35.10 7.42
C ASP A 419 27.21 -35.48 6.41
N THR A 420 27.15 -34.94 5.19
CA THR A 420 28.24 -35.04 4.21
C THR A 420 29.37 -34.07 4.49
N ASP A 421 29.11 -32.91 5.13
CA ASP A 421 30.13 -31.95 5.58
C ASP A 421 30.79 -32.39 6.90
N ARG A 422 31.38 -33.59 6.90
CA ARG A 422 32.01 -34.21 8.09
C ARG A 422 33.08 -33.35 8.75
N LYS A 423 33.74 -32.49 7.97
CA LYS A 423 34.80 -31.58 8.45
C LYS A 423 34.28 -30.18 8.78
N GLN A 424 32.99 -29.92 8.53
CA GLN A 424 32.32 -28.67 8.85
C GLN A 424 33.01 -27.46 8.23
N TRP A 425 33.43 -27.61 6.97
CA TRP A 425 34.19 -26.61 6.24
C TRP A 425 33.33 -25.47 5.70
N TYR A 426 32.06 -25.77 5.40
CA TYR A 426 31.18 -24.87 4.66
C TYR A 426 30.19 -24.12 5.54
N THR A 427 30.13 -24.48 6.82
CA THR A 427 29.37 -23.76 7.85
C THR A 427 30.28 -23.32 9.00
N ARG A 428 29.91 -22.23 9.66
CA ARG A 428 30.64 -21.66 10.81
C ARG A 428 29.71 -21.52 12.00
N LEU A 429 30.27 -21.64 13.19
CA LEU A 429 29.54 -21.33 14.42
C LEU A 429 29.24 -19.84 14.46
N MET A 430 27.96 -19.50 14.63
CA MET A 430 27.45 -18.14 14.74
C MET A 430 26.34 -18.11 15.80
N TRP A 431 26.30 -17.04 16.58
CA TRP A 431 25.21 -16.80 17.54
C TRP A 431 23.91 -16.61 16.78
N VAL A 432 22.82 -17.19 17.27
CA VAL A 432 21.51 -17.06 16.62
C VAL A 432 21.07 -15.60 16.55
N GLN A 433 21.40 -14.78 17.55
CA GLN A 433 21.24 -13.32 17.50
C GLN A 433 21.89 -12.67 16.26
N HIS A 434 23.13 -13.06 15.95
CA HIS A 434 23.85 -12.52 14.79
C HIS A 434 23.19 -12.96 13.48
N LEU A 435 22.66 -14.19 13.44
CA LEU A 435 21.90 -14.68 12.30
C LEU A 435 20.60 -13.87 12.16
N ALA A 436 19.86 -13.65 13.24
CA ALA A 436 18.65 -12.85 13.26
C ALA A 436 18.89 -11.41 12.77
N GLY A 437 20.04 -10.80 13.11
CA GLY A 437 20.41 -9.47 12.62
C GLY A 437 20.71 -9.41 11.12
N LEU A 438 21.10 -10.53 10.52
CA LEU A 438 21.39 -10.66 9.08
C LEU A 438 20.19 -11.17 8.27
N LEU A 439 19.27 -11.90 8.88
CA LEU A 439 18.19 -12.56 8.16
C LEU A 439 17.35 -11.58 7.32
N PRO A 440 16.95 -11.98 6.09
CA PRO A 440 16.15 -11.15 5.19
C PRO A 440 14.66 -11.09 5.60
N VAL A 441 14.38 -11.07 6.90
CA VAL A 441 13.02 -11.01 7.51
C VAL A 441 12.64 -9.59 7.93
N THR A 442 13.54 -8.64 7.75
CA THR A 442 13.30 -7.20 7.90
C THR A 442 13.33 -6.54 6.53
N GLY A 443 12.49 -5.55 6.27
CA GLY A 443 12.38 -4.99 4.93
C GLY A 443 11.44 -3.81 4.83
N ARG A 444 10.93 -3.58 3.62
CA ARG A 444 9.99 -2.50 3.30
C ARG A 444 8.58 -3.05 3.23
N GLU A 445 7.61 -2.22 3.57
CA GLU A 445 6.20 -2.57 3.51
C GLU A 445 5.72 -2.66 2.05
N THR A 446 4.76 -3.55 1.80
CA THR A 446 4.07 -3.71 0.49
C THR A 446 2.56 -3.56 0.64
N GLY A 447 2.08 -3.35 1.88
CA GLY A 447 0.71 -3.05 2.21
C GLY A 447 -0.12 -4.32 2.39
N THR A 448 -1.40 -4.24 2.01
CA THR A 448 -2.37 -5.31 2.23
C THR A 448 -2.46 -6.30 1.06
N GLY A 449 -1.94 -5.93 -0.12
CA GLY A 449 -2.06 -6.70 -1.35
C GLY A 449 -3.35 -6.44 -2.14
N HIS A 450 -4.17 -5.48 -1.72
CA HIS A 450 -5.40 -5.09 -2.41
C HIS A 450 -5.18 -3.83 -3.26
N PRO A 451 -5.15 -3.94 -4.60
CA PRO A 451 -4.73 -2.85 -5.49
C PRO A 451 -5.87 -1.85 -5.79
N GLY A 452 -6.50 -1.29 -4.75
CA GLY A 452 -7.38 -0.12 -4.90
C GLY A 452 -6.56 1.14 -5.14
N PHE A 453 -5.48 1.30 -4.36
CA PHE A 453 -4.36 2.18 -4.64
C PHE A 453 -3.09 1.37 -4.88
N SER A 454 -2.31 1.83 -5.85
CA SER A 454 -1.02 1.28 -6.28
C SER A 454 0.02 2.40 -6.19
N PHE A 455 0.78 2.40 -5.10
CA PHE A 455 1.95 3.25 -4.90
C PHE A 455 3.22 2.41 -4.94
N PHE A 456 4.34 2.97 -4.49
CA PHE A 456 5.60 2.25 -4.38
C PHE A 456 6.23 2.44 -3.00
N ASN A 457 7.05 1.50 -2.55
CA ASN A 457 7.94 1.76 -1.42
C ASN A 457 9.28 2.37 -1.91
N ARG A 458 10.19 2.67 -0.98
CA ARG A 458 11.49 3.27 -1.31
C ARG A 458 12.39 2.39 -2.17
N GLY A 459 12.19 1.08 -2.13
CA GLY A 459 12.90 0.09 -2.95
C GLY A 459 12.38 -0.05 -4.37
N GLY A 460 11.19 0.53 -4.63
CA GLY A 460 10.49 0.45 -5.91
C GLY A 460 9.57 -0.75 -6.06
N ASP A 461 9.28 -1.46 -4.96
CA ASP A 461 8.23 -2.48 -4.94
C ASP A 461 6.86 -1.82 -4.93
N VAL A 462 5.85 -2.49 -5.47
CA VAL A 462 4.49 -1.96 -5.47
C VAL A 462 3.91 -2.08 -4.06
N LEU A 463 3.40 -0.96 -3.56
CA LEU A 463 2.73 -0.88 -2.26
C LEU A 463 1.24 -0.65 -2.50
N THR A 464 0.41 -1.58 -2.02
CA THR A 464 -1.03 -1.56 -2.30
C THR A 464 -1.89 -1.60 -1.06
N PHE A 465 -2.98 -0.84 -1.09
CA PHE A 465 -4.07 -0.88 -0.12
C PHE A 465 -5.35 -0.30 -0.75
N ASP A 466 -6.52 -0.66 -0.23
CA ASP A 466 -7.79 -0.23 -0.78
C ASP A 466 -8.76 0.26 0.32
N PRO A 467 -8.98 1.58 0.43
CA PRO A 467 -9.93 2.14 1.39
C PRO A 467 -11.36 1.62 1.24
N LEU A 468 -11.78 1.23 0.03
CA LEU A 468 -13.14 0.75 -0.24
C LEU A 468 -13.29 -0.77 0.02
N ASN A 469 -12.19 -1.52 0.16
CA ASN A 469 -12.24 -2.95 0.44
C ASN A 469 -12.56 -3.23 1.91
N LYS A 470 -13.54 -4.11 2.15
CA LYS A 470 -13.95 -4.57 3.49
C LYS A 470 -12.84 -5.32 4.24
N LEU A 471 -11.89 -5.93 3.53
CA LEU A 471 -10.76 -6.64 4.14
C LEU A 471 -9.71 -5.66 4.69
N ASP A 472 -9.62 -4.45 4.12
CA ASP A 472 -8.63 -3.44 4.49
C ASP A 472 -9.15 -2.44 5.51
N ARG A 473 -10.44 -2.09 5.44
CA ARG A 473 -11.08 -1.26 6.45
C ARG A 473 -11.63 -2.07 7.60
N THR A 474 -11.87 -1.39 8.72
CA THR A 474 -12.44 -1.96 9.94
C THR A 474 -13.76 -1.29 10.30
N GLN A 475 -13.87 0.01 10.05
CA GLN A 475 -15.00 0.84 10.39
C GLN A 475 -15.64 1.41 9.13
N ASN A 476 -14.92 2.22 8.35
CA ASN A 476 -15.46 2.96 7.22
C ASN A 476 -14.37 3.24 6.15
N ALA A 477 -14.76 3.85 5.03
CA ALA A 477 -13.84 4.29 3.99
C ALA A 477 -13.69 5.81 3.89
N HIS A 478 -13.99 6.54 4.98
CA HIS A 478 -13.74 7.97 5.04
C HIS A 478 -12.24 8.23 5.11
N LEU A 479 -11.78 9.20 4.33
CA LEU A 479 -10.36 9.46 4.12
C LEU A 479 -10.05 10.94 4.33
N LEU A 480 -8.98 11.21 5.07
CA LEU A 480 -8.35 12.51 5.15
C LEU A 480 -7.01 12.46 4.42
N LEU A 481 -6.89 13.22 3.34
CA LEU A 481 -5.63 13.48 2.65
C LEU A 481 -5.06 14.81 3.14
N PHE A 482 -3.97 14.76 3.90
CA PHE A 482 -3.31 15.94 4.42
C PHE A 482 -1.94 16.12 3.76
N GLY A 483 -1.69 17.31 3.21
CA GLY A 483 -0.42 17.66 2.61
C GLY A 483 -0.27 19.18 2.54
N PRO A 484 0.72 19.77 3.23
CA PRO A 484 0.99 21.20 3.17
C PRO A 484 1.20 21.72 1.75
N THR A 485 1.19 23.05 1.58
CA THR A 485 1.41 23.67 0.27
C THR A 485 2.69 23.15 -0.37
N GLY A 486 2.58 22.62 -1.59
CA GLY A 486 3.70 22.04 -2.32
C GLY A 486 4.05 20.60 -1.96
N ALA A 487 3.35 19.92 -1.04
CA ALA A 487 3.58 18.49 -0.75
C ALA A 487 3.13 17.54 -1.90
N GLY A 488 2.37 18.05 -2.87
CA GLY A 488 1.85 17.29 -4.01
C GLY A 488 0.41 16.79 -3.82
N LYS A 489 -0.37 17.39 -2.91
CA LYS A 489 -1.75 17.02 -2.58
C LYS A 489 -2.64 16.80 -3.81
N SER A 490 -2.81 17.81 -4.67
CA SER A 490 -3.73 17.73 -5.81
C SER A 490 -3.28 16.69 -6.85
N ALA A 491 -1.98 16.55 -7.11
CA ALA A 491 -1.45 15.53 -8.00
C ALA A 491 -1.67 14.11 -7.45
N THR A 492 -1.44 13.91 -6.14
CA THR A 492 -1.73 12.63 -5.47
C THR A 492 -3.22 12.32 -5.49
N LEU A 493 -4.09 13.30 -5.23
CA LEU A 493 -5.54 13.11 -5.27
C LEU A 493 -6.03 12.80 -6.69
N CYS A 494 -5.53 13.49 -7.70
CA CYS A 494 -5.84 13.23 -9.12
C CYS A 494 -5.48 11.79 -9.53
N SER A 495 -4.28 11.34 -9.17
CA SER A 495 -3.86 9.93 -9.36
C SER A 495 -4.79 8.98 -8.60
N SER A 496 -5.05 9.23 -7.32
CA SER A 496 -5.89 8.37 -6.47
C SER A 496 -7.32 8.22 -7.00
N LEU A 497 -7.95 9.33 -7.42
CA LEU A 497 -9.28 9.32 -8.01
C LEU A 497 -9.33 8.55 -9.34
N SER A 498 -8.27 8.64 -10.15
CA SER A 498 -8.15 7.87 -11.39
C SER A 498 -8.11 6.36 -11.12
N GLN A 499 -7.35 5.94 -10.10
CA GLN A 499 -7.24 4.53 -9.71
C GLN A 499 -8.58 3.98 -9.20
N ILE A 500 -9.26 4.72 -8.32
CA ILE A 500 -10.58 4.30 -7.81
C ILE A 500 -11.64 4.28 -8.90
N MET A 501 -11.62 5.24 -9.82
CA MET A 501 -12.52 5.23 -10.97
C MET A 501 -12.28 4.01 -11.86
N ALA A 502 -11.03 3.59 -12.04
CA ALA A 502 -10.68 2.42 -12.85
C ALA A 502 -11.06 1.10 -12.17
N VAL A 503 -10.80 0.98 -10.86
CA VAL A 503 -10.98 -0.26 -10.09
C VAL A 503 -12.42 -0.45 -9.61
N HIS A 504 -13.01 0.59 -9.03
CA HIS A 504 -14.34 0.53 -8.38
C HIS A 504 -15.43 1.24 -9.16
N ARG A 505 -15.07 2.21 -10.03
CA ARG A 505 -16.02 3.06 -10.76
C ARG A 505 -17.17 3.56 -9.88
N PRO A 506 -16.90 4.25 -8.76
CA PRO A 506 -17.97 4.79 -7.93
C PRO A 506 -18.73 5.89 -8.67
N ARG A 507 -19.83 6.39 -8.10
CA ARG A 507 -20.32 7.72 -8.46
C ARG A 507 -19.45 8.76 -7.79
N LEU A 508 -18.71 9.51 -8.58
CA LEU A 508 -17.70 10.42 -8.08
C LEU A 508 -18.23 11.86 -8.08
N PHE A 509 -18.30 12.47 -6.90
CA PHE A 509 -18.56 13.89 -6.71
C PHE A 509 -17.26 14.57 -6.28
N ILE A 510 -16.88 15.65 -6.95
CA ILE A 510 -15.69 16.43 -6.61
C ILE A 510 -16.13 17.88 -6.36
N ALA A 511 -15.95 18.36 -5.14
CA ALA A 511 -16.05 19.77 -4.79
C ALA A 511 -14.65 20.38 -4.76
N GLU A 512 -14.43 21.45 -5.52
CA GLU A 512 -13.12 22.09 -5.58
C GLU A 512 -13.17 23.61 -5.72
N ALA A 513 -12.10 24.27 -5.31
CA ALA A 513 -11.86 25.70 -5.52
C ALA A 513 -10.51 25.89 -6.23
N GLY A 514 -10.49 25.91 -7.57
CA GLY A 514 -9.23 26.14 -8.31
C GLY A 514 -9.12 25.59 -9.73
N ASN A 515 -10.09 24.78 -10.16
CA ASN A 515 -10.07 24.05 -11.44
C ASN A 515 -8.84 23.13 -11.57
N SER A 516 -8.53 22.42 -10.49
CA SER A 516 -7.50 21.39 -10.38
C SER A 516 -7.93 20.07 -11.02
N PHE A 517 -9.23 19.76 -11.07
CA PHE A 517 -9.75 18.49 -11.55
C PHE A 517 -10.50 18.60 -12.90
N GLY A 518 -10.59 19.81 -13.47
CA GLY A 518 -11.21 20.05 -14.77
C GLY A 518 -10.65 19.16 -15.89
N LEU A 519 -9.33 19.05 -15.97
CA LEU A 519 -8.64 18.20 -16.95
C LEU A 519 -8.87 16.71 -16.70
N LEU A 520 -8.92 16.28 -15.44
CA LEU A 520 -9.24 14.90 -15.09
C LEU A 520 -10.67 14.55 -15.54
N ALA A 521 -11.61 15.47 -15.33
CA ALA A 521 -12.98 15.31 -15.80
C ALA A 521 -13.09 15.30 -17.33
N ASP A 522 -12.32 16.13 -18.06
CA ASP A 522 -12.25 16.03 -19.54
C ASP A 522 -11.68 14.68 -19.99
N TYR A 523 -10.66 14.17 -19.28
CA TYR A 523 -10.07 12.87 -19.57
C TYR A 523 -11.08 11.73 -19.36
N PHE A 524 -11.82 11.74 -18.26
CA PHE A 524 -12.92 10.79 -18.01
C PHE A 524 -13.97 10.82 -19.13
N GLU A 525 -14.41 12.01 -19.54
CA GLU A 525 -15.39 12.18 -20.62
C GLU A 525 -14.84 11.63 -21.95
N SER A 526 -13.59 11.93 -22.29
CA SER A 526 -12.94 11.43 -23.51
C SER A 526 -12.85 9.89 -23.58
N LEU A 527 -12.93 9.21 -22.44
CA LEU A 527 -12.88 7.76 -22.30
C LEU A 527 -14.26 7.16 -21.96
N GLY A 528 -15.34 7.88 -22.27
CA GLY A 528 -16.71 7.36 -22.30
C GLY A 528 -17.43 7.35 -20.96
N LEU A 529 -16.90 7.99 -19.91
CA LEU A 529 -17.64 8.23 -18.68
C LEU A 529 -18.57 9.42 -18.86
N SER A 530 -19.77 9.37 -18.28
CA SER A 530 -20.64 10.56 -18.25
C SER A 530 -20.12 11.55 -17.21
N VAL A 531 -19.98 12.81 -17.63
CA VAL A 531 -19.42 13.88 -16.81
C VAL A 531 -20.38 15.06 -16.74
N ASN A 532 -20.63 15.55 -15.53
CA ASN A 532 -21.42 16.75 -15.29
C ASN A 532 -20.51 17.81 -14.63
N LYS A 533 -20.21 18.90 -15.35
CA LYS A 533 -19.38 20.00 -14.86
C LYS A 533 -20.26 21.19 -14.49
N ILE A 534 -20.23 21.55 -13.22
CA ILE A 534 -21.05 22.61 -12.66
C ILE A 534 -20.12 23.72 -12.17
N SER A 535 -20.36 24.95 -12.63
CA SER A 535 -19.64 26.12 -12.15
C SER A 535 -20.61 27.05 -11.46
N VAL A 536 -20.45 27.25 -10.16
CA VAL A 536 -21.37 28.06 -9.35
C VAL A 536 -20.96 29.53 -9.48
N LYS A 537 -21.47 30.20 -10.52
CA LYS A 537 -21.17 31.60 -10.84
C LYS A 537 -22.45 32.35 -11.24
N PRO A 538 -22.52 33.69 -11.05
CA PRO A 538 -23.66 34.47 -11.48
C PRO A 538 -23.97 34.30 -12.98
N GLY A 539 -25.25 34.15 -13.33
CA GLY A 539 -25.72 34.03 -14.72
C GLY A 539 -25.54 32.66 -15.37
N THR A 540 -25.17 31.63 -14.60
CA THR A 540 -25.02 30.24 -15.10
C THR A 540 -26.34 29.47 -15.11
N GLY A 541 -27.38 29.96 -14.42
CA GLY A 541 -28.67 29.28 -14.33
C GLY A 541 -28.66 28.03 -13.43
N VAL A 542 -27.58 27.79 -12.68
CA VAL A 542 -27.51 26.71 -11.68
C VAL A 542 -28.45 27.05 -10.53
N SER A 543 -29.28 26.08 -10.12
CA SER A 543 -30.17 26.19 -8.98
C SER A 543 -29.90 25.07 -7.98
N LEU A 544 -29.88 25.43 -6.70
CA LEU A 544 -29.63 24.61 -5.53
C LEU A 544 -30.69 24.91 -4.47
N PRO A 545 -31.94 24.45 -4.66
CA PRO A 545 -33.02 24.72 -3.71
C PRO A 545 -32.74 24.04 -2.36
N PRO A 546 -32.60 24.80 -1.26
CA PRO A 546 -32.27 24.25 0.06
C PRO A 546 -33.46 23.53 0.71
N PHE A 547 -34.69 23.80 0.26
CA PHE A 547 -35.93 23.26 0.80
C PHE A 547 -36.66 22.32 -0.17
N ALA A 548 -35.95 21.74 -1.15
CA ALA A 548 -36.54 20.87 -2.18
C ALA A 548 -37.32 19.68 -1.58
N ASP A 549 -36.79 19.12 -0.50
CA ASP A 549 -37.31 17.92 0.15
C ASP A 549 -38.43 18.20 1.17
N ALA A 550 -38.84 19.46 1.34
CA ALA A 550 -39.86 19.87 2.31
C ALA A 550 -41.17 19.07 2.19
N HIS A 551 -41.56 18.72 0.95
CA HIS A 551 -42.76 17.95 0.66
C HIS A 551 -42.79 16.56 1.34
N HIS A 552 -41.63 15.97 1.63
CA HIS A 552 -41.54 14.68 2.34
C HIS A 552 -42.01 14.78 3.80
N LEU A 553 -41.86 15.93 4.46
CA LEU A 553 -42.31 16.12 5.85
C LEU A 553 -43.84 15.92 5.97
N VAL A 554 -44.59 16.45 5.00
CA VAL A 554 -46.05 16.31 4.96
C VAL A 554 -46.45 14.88 4.60
N ALA A 555 -45.71 14.24 3.68
CA ALA A 555 -45.94 12.83 3.32
C ALA A 555 -45.68 11.86 4.49
N GLN A 556 -44.76 12.20 5.39
CA GLN A 556 -44.46 11.45 6.62
C GLN A 556 -45.43 11.77 7.77
N GLY A 557 -46.40 12.67 7.57
CA GLY A 557 -47.44 12.98 8.55
C GLY A 557 -47.04 14.02 9.60
N GLN A 558 -45.94 14.77 9.43
CA GLN A 558 -45.60 15.86 10.35
C GLN A 558 -46.61 17.02 10.27
N THR A 559 -47.06 17.46 11.44
CA THR A 559 -48.05 18.51 11.62
C THR A 559 -47.48 19.66 12.45
N LEU A 560 -48.12 20.83 12.37
CA LEU A 560 -47.77 22.01 13.19
C LEU A 560 -47.82 21.75 14.70
N GLN A 561 -48.47 20.67 15.15
CA GLN A 561 -48.56 20.28 16.57
C GLN A 561 -47.30 19.57 17.09
N ASP A 562 -46.39 19.16 16.20
CA ASP A 562 -45.16 18.45 16.55
C ASP A 562 -44.02 19.41 16.97
N VAL A 563 -44.27 20.72 17.00
CA VAL A 563 -43.30 21.75 17.42
C VAL A 563 -43.51 22.09 18.90
N ASP A 564 -42.86 21.36 19.81
CA ASP A 564 -42.83 21.71 21.25
C ASP A 564 -41.46 22.26 21.66
N GLU A 565 -41.43 23.42 22.33
CA GLU A 565 -40.21 24.07 22.84
C GLU A 565 -39.37 23.16 23.76
N GLN A 566 -40.01 22.18 24.42
CA GLN A 566 -39.35 21.25 25.36
C GLN A 566 -38.72 20.01 24.68
N THR A 567 -39.05 19.74 23.42
CA THR A 567 -38.56 18.58 22.66
C THR A 567 -37.47 18.92 21.64
N LEU A 568 -37.04 20.19 21.60
CA LEU A 568 -35.96 20.65 20.72
C LEU A 568 -34.62 20.03 21.13
N PRO A 569 -33.99 19.18 20.29
CA PRO A 569 -32.65 18.69 20.56
C PRO A 569 -31.66 19.87 20.47
N ASP A 570 -30.75 19.98 21.44
CA ASP A 570 -29.58 20.84 21.24
C ASP A 570 -28.68 20.18 20.19
N ILE A 571 -28.07 20.98 19.31
CA ILE A 571 -27.22 20.49 18.20
C ILE A 571 -26.00 19.72 18.73
N ASP A 572 -25.62 19.95 19.98
CA ASP A 572 -24.54 19.28 20.70
C ASP A 572 -25.00 18.10 21.57
N ASP A 573 -26.30 17.81 21.65
CA ASP A 573 -26.82 16.73 22.51
C ASP A 573 -26.74 15.38 21.78
N ASP A 574 -25.61 14.69 21.94
CA ASP A 574 -25.35 13.32 21.48
C ASP A 574 -26.19 12.26 22.24
N THR A 575 -27.23 12.63 22.99
CA THR A 575 -28.09 11.69 23.75
C THR A 575 -29.25 11.09 22.95
N GLN A 576 -29.36 11.36 21.64
CA GLN A 576 -30.32 10.65 20.79
C GLN A 576 -29.91 9.18 20.61
N ASP A 577 -30.82 8.28 21.02
CA ASP A 577 -30.73 6.82 20.94
C ASP A 577 -30.22 6.31 19.58
N GLU A 578 -29.56 5.15 19.61
CA GLU A 578 -29.07 4.38 18.45
C GLU A 578 -30.15 4.00 17.40
N ASN A 579 -31.38 4.47 17.55
CA ASN A 579 -32.56 4.20 16.72
C ASN A 579 -32.91 5.30 15.70
N GLU A 580 -32.18 6.42 15.61
CA GLU A 580 -32.42 7.43 14.56
C GLU A 580 -31.78 7.04 13.21
N ASP A 581 -32.33 6.00 12.59
CA ASP A 581 -31.99 5.58 11.22
C ASP A 581 -32.76 6.36 10.14
N GLN A 582 -33.49 7.42 10.52
CA GLN A 582 -34.31 8.22 9.62
C GLN A 582 -33.73 9.62 9.42
N ARG A 583 -33.77 10.09 8.17
CA ARG A 583 -33.32 11.42 7.75
C ARG A 583 -34.14 12.52 8.44
N ASP A 584 -33.45 13.40 9.15
CA ASP A 584 -34.04 14.54 9.86
C ASP A 584 -34.23 15.74 8.93
N ILE A 585 -35.13 15.61 7.95
CA ILE A 585 -35.37 16.63 6.90
C ILE A 585 -35.68 18.00 7.52
N LEU A 586 -36.45 18.04 8.62
CA LEU A 586 -36.78 19.29 9.31
C LEU A 586 -35.53 19.95 9.92
N GLY A 587 -34.65 19.16 10.54
CA GLY A 587 -33.35 19.64 11.03
C GLY A 587 -32.44 20.17 9.91
N GLU A 588 -32.39 19.52 8.76
CA GLU A 588 -31.61 19.97 7.59
C GLU A 588 -32.13 21.31 7.05
N MET A 589 -33.46 21.45 6.95
CA MET A 589 -34.12 22.69 6.55
C MET A 589 -33.89 23.79 7.60
N GLU A 590 -33.93 23.47 8.88
CA GLU A 590 -33.65 24.41 9.97
C GLU A 590 -32.22 24.95 9.89
N ILE A 591 -31.22 24.10 9.63
CA ILE A 591 -29.82 24.53 9.44
C ILE A 591 -29.72 25.49 8.26
N SER A 592 -30.32 25.14 7.12
CA SER A 592 -30.33 26.01 5.93
C SER A 592 -31.00 27.35 6.21
N ALA A 593 -32.16 27.34 6.89
CA ALA A 593 -32.88 28.55 7.28
C ALA A 593 -32.07 29.43 8.23
N ARG A 594 -31.42 28.83 9.24
CA ARG A 594 -30.55 29.57 10.18
C ARG A 594 -29.38 30.20 9.46
N MET A 595 -28.70 29.48 8.57
CA MET A 595 -27.61 30.05 7.76
C MET A 595 -28.07 31.23 6.91
N MET A 596 -29.28 31.18 6.34
CA MET A 596 -29.83 32.32 5.59
C MET A 596 -30.21 33.50 6.47
N ILE A 597 -30.72 33.25 7.68
CA ILE A 597 -31.16 34.29 8.62
C ILE A 597 -29.97 34.99 9.29
N THR A 598 -28.92 34.25 9.65
CA THR A 598 -27.76 34.78 10.40
C THR A 598 -26.59 35.15 9.50
N GLY A 599 -26.69 34.90 8.19
CA GLY A 599 -25.57 35.04 7.26
C GLY A 599 -24.37 34.16 7.61
N GLY A 600 -24.56 33.12 8.44
CA GLY A 600 -23.48 32.30 8.96
C GLY A 600 -22.57 32.99 9.97
N ASP A 601 -22.91 34.18 10.49
CA ASP A 601 -22.12 34.87 11.51
C ASP A 601 -22.24 34.14 12.86
N PRO A 602 -21.12 33.69 13.46
CA PRO A 602 -21.14 32.95 14.72
C PRO A 602 -21.77 33.72 15.90
N LYS A 603 -21.70 35.06 15.90
CA LYS A 603 -22.28 35.91 16.95
C LYS A 603 -23.79 36.02 16.80
N GLU A 604 -24.29 36.17 15.58
CA GLU A 604 -25.73 36.17 15.32
C GLU A 604 -26.34 34.81 15.62
N GLU A 605 -25.63 33.75 15.28
CA GLU A 605 -26.03 32.38 15.60
C GLU A 605 -26.09 32.12 17.12
N ALA A 606 -25.08 32.57 17.87
CA ALA A 606 -25.08 32.48 19.33
C ALA A 606 -26.19 33.32 19.99
N ALA A 607 -26.71 34.34 19.29
CA ALA A 607 -27.80 35.18 19.77
C ALA A 607 -29.19 34.54 19.60
N LEU A 608 -29.34 33.51 18.77
CA LEU A 608 -30.61 32.79 18.57
C LEU A 608 -30.96 31.95 19.80
N LYS A 609 -32.08 32.30 20.46
CA LYS A 609 -32.60 31.55 21.61
C LYS A 609 -33.37 30.32 21.15
N ARG A 610 -33.57 29.33 22.04
CA ARG A 610 -34.38 28.12 21.73
C ARG A 610 -35.77 28.44 21.16
N ALA A 611 -36.46 29.42 21.73
CA ALA A 611 -37.77 29.84 21.24
C ALA A 611 -37.72 30.62 19.89
N ASP A 612 -36.55 31.13 19.50
CA ASP A 612 -36.33 31.67 18.15
C ASP A 612 -36.19 30.51 17.14
N ARG A 613 -35.50 29.42 17.53
CA ARG A 613 -35.41 28.18 16.73
C ARG A 613 -36.77 27.49 16.56
N ALA A 614 -37.57 27.43 17.63
CA ALA A 614 -38.96 26.93 17.57
C ALA A 614 -39.79 27.68 16.52
N MET A 615 -39.65 29.01 16.48
CA MET A 615 -40.35 29.87 15.51
C MET A 615 -39.88 29.61 14.08
N ILE A 616 -38.58 29.38 13.85
CA ILE A 616 -38.05 29.01 12.53
C ILE A 616 -38.66 27.68 12.07
N ARG A 617 -38.69 26.66 12.94
CA ARG A 617 -39.34 25.36 12.63
C ARG A 617 -40.82 25.50 12.32
N GLU A 618 -41.55 26.30 13.10
CA GLU A 618 -42.95 26.60 12.83
C GLU A 618 -43.14 27.26 11.47
N ALA A 619 -42.34 28.28 11.15
CA ALA A 619 -42.39 28.97 9.85
C ALA A 619 -42.07 28.03 8.68
N LEU A 620 -41.08 27.13 8.85
CA LEU A 620 -40.74 26.10 7.87
C LEU A 620 -41.94 25.17 7.60
N LEU A 621 -42.62 24.70 8.65
CA LEU A 621 -43.81 23.85 8.49
C LEU A 621 -44.99 24.59 7.87
N MET A 622 -45.23 25.86 8.24
CA MET A 622 -46.26 26.70 7.61
C MET A 622 -46.03 26.85 6.11
N ALA A 623 -44.79 27.18 5.71
CA ALA A 623 -44.40 27.30 4.31
C ALA A 623 -44.49 25.95 3.57
N THR A 624 -44.07 24.86 4.21
CA THR A 624 -44.14 23.50 3.65
C THR A 624 -45.59 23.08 3.37
N HIS A 625 -46.50 23.23 4.33
CA HIS A 625 -47.92 22.87 4.15
C HIS A 625 -48.60 23.70 3.05
N THR A 626 -48.22 24.98 2.93
CA THR A 626 -48.74 25.87 1.90
C THR A 626 -48.28 25.43 0.51
N THR A 627 -46.97 25.27 0.32
CA THR A 627 -46.37 24.87 -0.97
C THR A 627 -46.76 23.46 -1.39
N TYR A 628 -46.92 22.52 -0.43
CA TYR A 628 -47.43 21.18 -0.69
C TYR A 628 -48.85 21.20 -1.27
N ARG A 629 -49.75 22.05 -0.75
CA ARG A 629 -51.10 22.22 -1.29
C ARG A 629 -51.10 22.83 -2.69
N GLU A 630 -50.12 23.68 -2.98
CA GLU A 630 -49.92 24.30 -4.30
C GLU A 630 -49.26 23.36 -5.31
N GLY A 631 -48.74 22.20 -4.87
CA GLY A 631 -48.12 21.21 -5.74
C GLY A 631 -46.76 21.63 -6.29
N ARG A 632 -46.02 22.48 -5.56
CA ARG A 632 -44.70 23.00 -5.96
C ARG A 632 -43.66 22.86 -4.84
N GLN A 633 -42.38 23.03 -5.19
CA GLN A 633 -41.29 23.03 -4.20
C GLN A 633 -41.35 24.28 -3.31
N MET A 634 -40.93 24.11 -2.05
CA MET A 634 -40.75 25.20 -1.12
C MET A 634 -39.52 26.03 -1.49
N LEU A 635 -39.66 27.35 -1.50
CA LEU A 635 -38.60 28.31 -1.76
C LEU A 635 -38.28 29.12 -0.48
N PRO A 636 -37.06 29.72 -0.40
CA PRO A 636 -36.74 30.71 0.63
C PRO A 636 -37.74 31.86 0.75
N ALA A 637 -38.33 32.30 -0.38
CA ALA A 637 -39.38 33.31 -0.36
C ALA A 637 -40.66 32.87 0.38
N ASP A 638 -40.94 31.56 0.42
CA ASP A 638 -42.08 31.01 1.16
C ASP A 638 -41.81 31.02 2.66
N LEU A 639 -40.59 30.69 3.09
CA LEU A 639 -40.16 30.84 4.48
C LEU A 639 -40.23 32.29 4.93
N GLN A 640 -39.75 33.22 4.09
CA GLN A 640 -39.85 34.66 4.36
C GLN A 640 -41.30 35.11 4.52
N SER A 641 -42.20 34.61 3.67
CA SER A 641 -43.64 34.92 3.73
C SER A 641 -44.27 34.38 5.02
N ALA A 642 -43.93 33.16 5.43
CA ALA A 642 -44.41 32.58 6.69
C ALA A 642 -43.93 33.38 7.93
N LEU A 643 -42.68 33.84 7.94
CA LEU A 643 -42.16 34.71 9.01
C LEU A 643 -42.85 36.08 9.04
N TRP A 644 -43.17 36.66 7.88
CA TRP A 644 -44.00 37.88 7.81
C TRP A 644 -45.44 37.67 8.31
N GLU A 645 -46.00 36.49 8.12
CA GLU A 645 -47.32 36.15 8.66
C GLU A 645 -47.27 36.07 10.19
N ILE A 646 -46.26 35.38 10.74
CA ILE A 646 -46.01 35.32 12.19
C ILE A 646 -45.80 36.72 12.79
N SER A 647 -45.11 37.62 12.09
CA SER A 647 -44.86 38.98 12.59
C SER A 647 -46.12 39.86 12.64
N ARG A 648 -47.15 39.52 11.84
CA ARG A 648 -48.43 40.22 11.78
C ARG A 648 -49.49 39.61 12.69
N ASP A 649 -49.25 38.42 13.24
CA ASP A 649 -50.16 37.74 14.15
C ASP A 649 -50.30 38.50 15.49
N SER A 650 -51.43 39.19 15.65
CA SER A 650 -51.73 39.97 16.85
C SER A 650 -51.93 39.14 18.12
N GLN A 651 -52.07 37.81 18.02
CA GLN A 651 -52.20 36.93 19.18
C GLN A 651 -50.85 36.60 19.84
N ARG A 652 -49.73 36.86 19.14
CA ARG A 652 -48.38 36.62 19.66
C ARG A 652 -47.82 37.83 20.40
N ASN A 653 -46.90 37.57 21.33
CA ASN A 653 -46.15 38.61 22.03
C ASN A 653 -45.40 39.52 21.03
N GLU A 654 -45.42 40.82 21.28
CA GLU A 654 -44.70 41.86 20.53
C GLU A 654 -43.22 41.49 20.29
N LEU A 655 -42.51 40.97 21.30
CA LEU A 655 -41.11 40.55 21.16
C LEU A 655 -40.94 39.49 20.05
N ARG A 656 -41.86 38.52 19.97
CA ARG A 656 -41.83 37.43 18.98
C ARG A 656 -42.15 37.96 17.59
N ARG A 657 -43.10 38.88 17.51
CA ARG A 657 -43.48 39.54 16.25
C ARG A 657 -42.32 40.34 15.66
N THR A 658 -41.65 41.14 16.49
CA THR A 658 -40.47 41.91 16.06
C THR A 658 -39.35 40.98 15.61
N LYS A 659 -39.10 39.89 16.35
CA LYS A 659 -38.07 38.93 15.97
C LYS A 659 -38.36 38.20 14.66
N ALA A 660 -39.62 37.83 14.41
CA ALA A 660 -40.04 37.25 13.14
C ALA A 660 -39.85 38.23 11.96
N ALA A 661 -40.13 39.52 12.17
CA ALA A 661 -39.88 40.55 11.17
C ALA A 661 -38.38 40.71 10.86
N GLU A 662 -37.52 40.75 11.89
CA GLU A 662 -36.06 40.79 11.71
C GLU A 662 -35.54 39.60 10.88
N MET A 663 -36.00 38.38 11.19
CA MET A 663 -35.61 37.17 10.44
C MET A 663 -36.11 37.21 8.99
N ALA A 664 -37.33 37.70 8.76
CA ALA A 664 -37.88 37.85 7.42
C ALA A 664 -37.12 38.90 6.59
N GLU A 665 -36.67 40.00 7.22
CA GLU A 665 -35.81 41.00 6.59
C GLU A 665 -34.44 40.43 6.21
N ALA A 666 -33.82 39.64 7.09
CA ALA A 666 -32.54 39.00 6.82
C ALA A 666 -32.60 38.04 5.60
N LEU A 667 -33.68 37.27 5.48
CA LEU A 667 -33.95 36.43 4.30
C LEU A 667 -34.09 37.22 2.98
N GLY A 668 -34.26 38.56 3.06
CA GLY A 668 -34.30 39.45 1.91
C GLY A 668 -33.12 39.30 0.97
N MET A 669 -31.92 39.05 1.50
CA MET A 669 -30.70 38.87 0.71
C MET A 669 -30.82 37.69 -0.28
N PHE A 670 -31.44 36.58 0.17
CA PHE A 670 -31.61 35.35 -0.61
C PHE A 670 -32.83 35.34 -1.52
N THR A 671 -33.74 36.30 -1.35
CA THR A 671 -35.05 36.34 -2.03
C THR A 671 -35.19 37.52 -2.99
N GLN A 672 -34.28 38.49 -2.93
CA GLN A 672 -34.30 39.68 -3.77
C GLN A 672 -34.21 39.32 -5.27
N PRO A 673 -35.23 39.67 -6.08
CA PRO A 673 -35.22 39.35 -7.51
C PRO A 673 -34.00 39.95 -8.22
N GLY A 674 -33.26 39.11 -8.94
CA GLY A 674 -32.06 39.51 -9.68
C GLY A 674 -30.76 39.51 -8.86
N SER A 675 -30.79 39.16 -7.58
CA SER A 675 -29.56 38.84 -6.83
C SER A 675 -29.01 37.47 -7.23
N PHE A 676 -27.71 37.28 -7.03
CA PHE A 676 -27.06 35.99 -7.29
C PHE A 676 -27.58 34.92 -6.34
N GLU A 677 -27.83 35.28 -5.08
CA GLU A 677 -28.39 34.40 -4.06
C GLU A 677 -29.79 33.91 -4.45
N ALA A 678 -30.64 34.80 -4.99
CA ALA A 678 -31.96 34.42 -5.46
C ALA A 678 -31.90 33.55 -6.73
N GLU A 679 -30.95 33.80 -7.64
CA GLU A 679 -30.70 32.93 -8.79
C GLU A 679 -30.35 31.50 -8.34
N LEU A 680 -29.51 31.38 -7.31
CA LEU A 680 -28.98 30.11 -6.84
C LEU A 680 -29.97 29.34 -5.95
N PHE A 681 -30.57 29.99 -4.95
CA PHE A 681 -31.33 29.30 -3.89
C PHE A 681 -32.85 29.51 -3.97
N ASN A 682 -33.33 30.59 -4.61
CA ASN A 682 -34.74 30.97 -4.61
C ASN A 682 -35.44 30.67 -5.95
N ARG A 683 -35.21 29.46 -6.45
CA ARG A 683 -35.85 28.92 -7.65
C ARG A 683 -36.17 27.45 -7.43
N GLU A 684 -37.23 26.97 -8.08
CA GLU A 684 -37.48 25.54 -8.12
C GLU A 684 -36.33 24.88 -8.89
N GLY A 685 -35.74 23.86 -8.28
CA GLY A 685 -34.60 23.15 -8.85
C GLY A 685 -35.01 21.78 -9.38
N ALA A 686 -34.31 21.36 -10.43
CA ALA A 686 -34.30 19.96 -10.87
C ALA A 686 -33.10 19.24 -10.25
N LEU A 687 -33.22 17.92 -10.07
CA LEU A 687 -32.06 17.08 -9.78
C LEU A 687 -31.04 17.26 -10.91
N TRP A 688 -29.77 17.41 -10.55
CA TRP A 688 -28.69 17.47 -11.53
C TRP A 688 -28.68 16.19 -12.37
N PRO A 689 -28.28 16.27 -13.65
CA PRO A 689 -28.18 15.08 -14.47
C PRO A 689 -27.22 14.09 -13.80
N GLU A 690 -27.70 12.86 -13.63
CA GLU A 690 -26.87 11.79 -13.07
C GLU A 690 -25.73 11.46 -14.02
N ALA A 691 -24.51 11.53 -13.48
CA ALA A 691 -23.28 11.28 -14.20
C ALA A 691 -22.39 10.33 -13.40
N ASP A 692 -21.47 9.65 -14.09
CA ASP A 692 -20.42 8.87 -13.43
C ASP A 692 -19.52 9.80 -12.60
N VAL A 693 -19.28 11.02 -13.10
CA VAL A 693 -18.49 12.07 -12.43
C VAL A 693 -19.24 13.39 -12.42
N THR A 694 -19.40 14.00 -11.25
CA THR A 694 -19.91 15.36 -11.09
C THR A 694 -18.81 16.24 -10.49
N LEU A 695 -18.32 17.21 -11.27
CA LEU A 695 -17.30 18.17 -10.85
C LEU A 695 -17.95 19.52 -10.55
N ILE A 696 -17.69 20.07 -9.37
CA ILE A 696 -18.35 21.26 -8.87
C ILE A 696 -17.27 22.30 -8.53
N ASP A 697 -17.21 23.34 -9.36
CA ASP A 697 -16.33 24.49 -9.20
C ASP A 697 -16.97 25.53 -8.28
N LEU A 698 -16.44 25.61 -7.06
CA LEU A 698 -16.82 26.52 -5.99
C LEU A 698 -15.95 27.79 -5.96
N GLY A 699 -15.10 28.02 -6.97
CA GLY A 699 -14.09 29.09 -6.94
C GLY A 699 -14.63 30.52 -6.82
N HIS A 700 -15.90 30.77 -7.18
CA HIS A 700 -16.52 32.07 -6.93
C HIS A 700 -16.94 32.24 -5.47
N LEU A 701 -17.51 31.19 -4.87
CA LEU A 701 -17.97 31.15 -3.49
C LEU A 701 -16.83 31.06 -2.47
N ALA A 702 -15.64 30.63 -2.88
CA ALA A 702 -14.46 30.54 -2.02
C ALA A 702 -13.83 31.91 -1.68
N ARG A 703 -14.46 33.02 -2.10
CA ARG A 703 -14.01 34.39 -1.81
C ARG A 703 -14.60 34.87 -0.49
N GLU A 704 -13.88 35.77 0.19
CA GLU A 704 -14.39 36.43 1.40
C GLU A 704 -15.76 37.09 1.15
N GLY A 705 -16.69 36.91 2.09
CA GLY A 705 -18.06 37.45 2.02
C GLY A 705 -19.10 36.52 1.38
N TYR A 706 -18.72 35.32 0.96
CA TYR A 706 -19.62 34.30 0.43
C TYR A 706 -19.75 33.06 1.35
N GLU A 707 -19.40 33.18 2.62
CA GLU A 707 -19.31 32.06 3.56
C GLU A 707 -20.66 31.35 3.74
N ALA A 708 -21.75 32.12 3.83
CA ALA A 708 -23.11 31.58 3.94
C ALA A 708 -23.52 30.83 2.67
N GLN A 709 -23.30 31.44 1.49
CA GLN A 709 -23.63 30.88 0.18
C GLN A 709 -22.83 29.59 -0.07
N MET A 710 -21.56 29.57 0.31
CA MET A 710 -20.71 28.38 0.26
C MET A 710 -21.30 27.24 1.11
N ALA A 711 -21.64 27.54 2.36
CA ALA A 711 -22.15 26.53 3.26
C ALA A 711 -23.51 25.99 2.82
N LEU A 712 -24.42 26.85 2.35
CA LEU A 712 -25.69 26.42 1.76
C LEU A 712 -25.51 25.56 0.51
N THR A 713 -24.53 25.89 -0.32
CA THR A 713 -24.17 25.09 -1.50
C THR A 713 -23.74 23.68 -1.07
N MET A 714 -22.89 23.59 -0.05
CA MET A 714 -22.45 22.31 0.53
C MET A 714 -23.61 21.51 1.14
N VAL A 715 -24.53 22.14 1.89
CA VAL A 715 -25.72 21.47 2.43
C VAL A 715 -26.58 20.91 1.30
N SER A 716 -26.87 21.72 0.28
CA SER A 716 -27.69 21.30 -0.86
C SER A 716 -27.06 20.13 -1.64
N MET A 717 -25.74 20.17 -1.82
CA MET A 717 -24.98 19.08 -2.44
C MET A 717 -25.01 17.80 -1.60
N THR A 718 -24.77 17.91 -0.30
CA THR A 718 -24.80 16.78 0.62
C THR A 718 -26.19 16.12 0.66
N ASN A 719 -27.26 16.92 0.66
CA ASN A 719 -28.63 16.42 0.57
C ASN A 719 -28.90 15.68 -0.75
N MET A 720 -28.44 16.22 -1.87
CA MET A 720 -28.56 15.54 -3.17
C MET A 720 -27.81 14.20 -3.17
N ILE A 721 -26.59 14.17 -2.66
CA ILE A 721 -25.80 12.94 -2.53
C ILE A 721 -26.50 11.94 -1.61
N ASN A 722 -27.06 12.41 -0.48
CA ASN A 722 -27.79 11.58 0.46
C ASN A 722 -29.03 10.95 -0.18
N ASN A 723 -29.80 11.70 -0.96
CA ASN A 723 -30.96 11.20 -1.71
C ASN A 723 -30.56 10.09 -2.69
N ILE A 724 -29.43 10.27 -3.39
CA ILE A 724 -28.90 9.26 -4.31
C ILE A 724 -28.44 8.02 -3.52
N ALA A 725 -27.79 8.21 -2.37
CA ALA A 725 -27.30 7.14 -1.51
C ALA A 725 -28.45 6.30 -0.92
N GLU A 726 -29.52 6.94 -0.44
CA GLU A 726 -30.70 6.26 0.11
C GLU A 726 -31.44 5.45 -0.97
N ARG A 727 -31.62 6.03 -2.16
CA ARG A 727 -32.26 5.35 -3.29
C ARG A 727 -31.48 4.10 -3.70
N ASP A 728 -30.15 4.19 -3.69
CA ASP A 728 -29.26 3.17 -4.25
C ASP A 728 -28.56 2.31 -3.17
N GLN A 729 -29.03 2.37 -1.93
CA GLN A 729 -28.47 1.63 -0.79
C GLN A 729 -28.39 0.10 -1.00
N TYR A 730 -29.19 -0.44 -1.92
CA TYR A 730 -29.20 -1.86 -2.28
C TYR A 730 -28.37 -2.19 -3.54
N LEU A 731 -27.72 -1.20 -4.15
CA LEU A 731 -26.82 -1.39 -5.30
C LEU A 731 -25.38 -1.63 -4.84
N GLY A 732 -24.60 -2.34 -5.66
CA GLY A 732 -23.20 -2.64 -5.36
C GLY A 732 -22.20 -1.54 -5.73
N ARG A 733 -22.67 -0.36 -6.17
CA ARG A 733 -21.83 0.75 -6.65
C ARG A 733 -21.76 1.84 -5.59
N ASP A 734 -20.58 2.03 -5.02
CA ASP A 734 -20.34 3.06 -4.00
C ASP A 734 -20.48 4.50 -4.54
N ILE A 735 -20.70 5.44 -3.63
CA ILE A 735 -20.61 6.88 -3.88
C ILE A 735 -19.37 7.43 -3.20
N LEU A 736 -18.61 8.24 -3.91
CA LEU A 736 -17.43 8.91 -3.39
C LEU A 736 -17.60 10.42 -3.50
N PHE A 737 -17.58 11.11 -2.37
CA PHE A 737 -17.59 12.58 -2.33
C PHE A 737 -16.21 13.09 -1.88
N ALA A 738 -15.45 13.63 -2.83
CA ALA A 738 -14.15 14.23 -2.60
C ALA A 738 -14.27 15.76 -2.50
N VAL A 739 -13.79 16.32 -1.40
CA VAL A 739 -13.73 17.77 -1.18
C VAL A 739 -12.27 18.20 -1.13
N ASP A 740 -11.83 18.95 -2.13
CA ASP A 740 -10.56 19.66 -2.09
C ASP A 740 -10.74 20.98 -1.32
N GLU A 741 -9.70 21.39 -0.60
CA GLU A 741 -9.76 22.51 0.35
C GLU A 741 -10.84 22.33 1.42
N ALA A 742 -10.77 21.19 2.13
CA ALA A 742 -11.74 20.79 3.13
C ALA A 742 -11.98 21.81 4.27
N HIS A 743 -11.11 22.83 4.43
CA HIS A 743 -11.35 23.94 5.34
C HIS A 743 -12.68 24.65 5.09
N ILE A 744 -13.16 24.64 3.83
CA ILE A 744 -14.48 25.14 3.42
C ILE A 744 -15.61 24.47 4.24
N VAL A 745 -15.46 23.18 4.55
CA VAL A 745 -16.49 22.36 5.20
C VAL A 745 -16.28 22.29 6.71
N THR A 746 -15.04 22.33 7.16
CA THR A 746 -14.66 22.00 8.54
C THR A 746 -14.64 23.22 9.47
N VAL A 747 -14.41 24.43 8.94
CA VAL A 747 -14.25 25.65 9.74
C VAL A 747 -15.61 26.25 10.14
N ASN A 748 -16.64 26.08 9.31
CA ASN A 748 -17.95 26.66 9.59
C ASN A 748 -18.64 25.94 10.77
N PRO A 749 -18.98 26.65 11.88
CA PRO A 749 -19.54 26.04 13.10
C PRO A 749 -20.89 25.34 12.92
N LEU A 750 -21.66 25.69 11.89
CA LEU A 750 -22.96 25.08 11.61
C LEU A 750 -22.85 23.91 10.61
N LEU A 751 -21.95 24.03 9.64
CA LEU A 751 -21.76 23.01 8.61
C LEU A 751 -21.05 21.77 9.15
N SER A 752 -20.05 21.94 10.03
CA SER A 752 -19.26 20.82 10.57
C SER A 752 -20.11 19.81 11.37
N PRO A 753 -20.99 20.23 12.32
CA PRO A 753 -21.91 19.30 13.00
C PRO A 753 -22.90 18.62 12.04
N TYR A 754 -23.45 19.36 11.09
CA TYR A 754 -24.35 18.82 10.07
C TYR A 754 -23.69 17.73 9.23
N MET A 755 -22.51 18.02 8.68
CA MET A 755 -21.74 17.06 7.90
C MET A 755 -21.39 15.83 8.75
N THR A 756 -21.05 16.01 10.02
CA THR A 756 -20.80 14.89 10.94
C THR A 756 -22.03 13.99 11.07
N LYS A 757 -23.24 14.55 11.22
CA LYS A 757 -24.51 13.77 11.29
C LYS A 757 -24.74 12.99 9.99
N VAL A 758 -24.63 13.64 8.83
CA VAL A 758 -24.90 13.00 7.53
C VAL A 758 -23.85 11.93 7.20
N VAL A 759 -22.56 12.21 7.42
CA VAL A 759 -21.47 11.26 7.13
C VAL A 759 -21.56 10.02 8.02
N LYS A 760 -22.07 10.13 9.26
CA LYS A 760 -22.32 8.95 10.12
C LYS A 760 -23.31 7.98 9.45
N MET A 761 -24.34 8.50 8.79
CA MET A 761 -25.32 7.71 8.05
C MET A 761 -24.72 7.10 6.78
N TRP A 762 -23.92 7.86 6.03
CA TRP A 762 -23.31 7.44 4.77
C TRP A 762 -22.54 6.11 4.83
N ARG A 763 -21.95 5.81 5.99
CA ARG A 763 -21.33 4.52 6.26
C ARG A 763 -22.26 3.33 5.98
N LYS A 764 -23.55 3.44 6.29
CA LYS A 764 -24.57 2.40 6.07
C LYS A 764 -25.04 2.34 4.61
N LEU A 765 -24.95 3.46 3.89
CA LEU A 765 -25.47 3.62 2.53
C LEU A 765 -24.44 3.36 1.42
N GLY A 766 -23.18 3.08 1.76
CA GLY A 766 -22.12 2.92 0.75
C GLY A 766 -21.64 4.25 0.15
N ALA A 767 -21.77 5.35 0.90
CA ALA A 767 -21.25 6.66 0.53
C ALA A 767 -20.04 7.03 1.41
N TRP A 768 -19.02 7.63 0.80
CA TRP A 768 -17.74 7.89 1.47
C TRP A 768 -17.28 9.34 1.26
N LEU A 769 -17.09 10.07 2.35
CA LEU A 769 -16.48 11.40 2.34
C LEU A 769 -14.95 11.34 2.36
N TRP A 770 -14.31 11.95 1.38
CA TRP A 770 -12.85 12.15 1.29
C TRP A 770 -12.54 13.64 1.38
N LEU A 771 -11.74 14.03 2.37
CA LEU A 771 -11.36 15.41 2.64
C LEU A 771 -9.89 15.62 2.30
N ALA A 772 -9.57 16.63 1.49
CA ALA A 772 -8.20 17.01 1.20
C ALA A 772 -7.89 18.43 1.73
N THR A 773 -6.87 18.57 2.57
CA THR A 773 -6.52 19.85 3.21
C THR A 773 -5.02 20.15 3.23
N GLN A 774 -4.68 21.43 3.25
CA GLN A 774 -3.30 21.92 3.34
C GLN A 774 -2.92 22.40 4.75
N ASN A 775 -3.90 22.75 5.59
CA ASN A 775 -3.66 23.28 6.92
C ASN A 775 -4.68 22.71 7.91
N LEU A 776 -4.20 22.06 8.98
CA LEU A 776 -5.02 21.57 10.08
C LEU A 776 -5.04 22.53 11.28
N LYS A 777 -4.14 23.52 11.32
CA LYS A 777 -4.04 24.47 12.44
C LYS A 777 -5.32 25.26 12.65
N ASP A 778 -5.93 25.70 11.55
CA ASP A 778 -7.10 26.58 11.53
C ASP A 778 -8.42 25.83 11.82
N TYR A 779 -8.37 24.51 12.02
CA TYR A 779 -9.57 23.73 12.28
C TYR A 779 -10.01 23.93 13.73
N PRO A 780 -11.30 24.26 13.96
CA PRO A 780 -11.85 24.38 15.30
C PRO A 780 -11.97 23.01 15.97
N ASP A 781 -12.04 22.99 17.30
CA ASP A 781 -12.17 21.74 18.06
C ASP A 781 -13.47 20.98 17.71
N VAL A 782 -14.51 21.68 17.25
CA VAL A 782 -15.76 21.07 16.76
C VAL A 782 -15.54 20.15 15.55
N ALA A 783 -14.50 20.41 14.73
CA ALA A 783 -14.16 19.56 13.59
C ALA A 783 -13.52 18.22 14.01
N GLU A 784 -13.09 18.08 15.27
CA GLU A 784 -12.51 16.85 15.81
C GLU A 784 -13.43 15.64 15.61
N LYS A 785 -14.74 15.80 15.86
CA LYS A 785 -15.71 14.71 15.68
C LYS A 785 -15.69 14.17 14.24
N MET A 786 -15.65 15.05 13.25
CA MET A 786 -15.63 14.66 11.84
C MET A 786 -14.29 14.01 11.46
N LEU A 787 -13.16 14.57 11.90
CA LEU A 787 -11.83 14.02 11.60
C LEU A 787 -11.61 12.66 12.26
N ASN A 788 -12.12 12.45 13.47
CA ASN A 788 -12.07 11.17 14.17
C ASN A 788 -12.86 10.06 13.46
N MET A 789 -13.82 10.42 12.61
CA MET A 789 -14.54 9.43 11.78
C MET A 789 -13.70 8.93 10.60
N ALA A 790 -12.68 9.66 10.16
CA ALA A 790 -11.81 9.20 9.09
C ALA A 790 -10.92 8.05 9.60
N GLU A 791 -11.20 6.84 9.14
CA GLU A 791 -10.33 5.68 9.40
C GLU A 791 -8.99 5.85 8.68
N TRP A 792 -9.02 6.41 7.46
CA TRP A 792 -7.88 6.52 6.57
C TRP A 792 -7.25 7.90 6.68
N TRP A 793 -6.03 7.97 7.22
CA TRP A 793 -5.23 9.19 7.22
C TRP A 793 -4.08 9.01 6.24
N VAL A 794 -4.11 9.78 5.14
CA VAL A 794 -3.05 9.79 4.13
C VAL A 794 -2.31 11.11 4.25
N CYS A 795 -1.12 11.04 4.81
CA CYS A 795 -0.32 12.19 5.23
C CYS A 795 0.91 12.31 4.33
N LEU A 796 0.93 13.28 3.40
CA LEU A 796 2.09 13.55 2.57
C LEU A 796 3.21 14.22 3.38
N THR A 797 4.42 14.31 2.81
CA THR A 797 5.58 14.95 3.47
C THR A 797 5.21 16.29 4.13
N MET A 798 5.64 16.47 5.39
CA MET A 798 5.24 17.61 6.21
C MET A 798 6.30 17.95 7.27
N PRO A 799 6.38 19.23 7.70
CA PRO A 799 7.31 19.64 8.75
C PRO A 799 6.82 19.19 10.14
N PRO A 800 7.69 19.23 11.17
CA PRO A 800 7.33 18.80 12.52
C PRO A 800 6.13 19.52 13.15
N GLU A 801 5.92 20.81 12.84
CA GLU A 801 4.75 21.56 13.34
C GLU A 801 3.44 20.92 12.88
N GLU A 802 3.38 20.42 11.65
CA GLU A 802 2.17 19.82 11.09
C GLU A 802 1.89 18.43 11.66
N VAL A 803 2.94 17.66 12.02
CA VAL A 803 2.77 16.40 12.76
C VAL A 803 2.15 16.66 14.14
N ASN A 804 2.51 17.76 14.80
CA ASN A 804 1.89 18.16 16.06
C ASN A 804 0.42 18.59 15.86
N ASN A 805 0.09 19.21 14.72
CA ASN A 805 -1.29 19.56 14.39
C ASN A 805 -2.14 18.30 14.17
N ILE A 806 -1.61 17.24 13.55
CA ILE A 806 -2.29 15.93 13.48
C ILE A 806 -2.52 15.37 14.89
N ALA A 807 -1.51 15.47 15.76
CA ALA A 807 -1.59 14.93 17.12
C ALA A 807 -2.70 15.57 17.98
N ARG A 808 -3.24 16.74 17.59
CA ARG A 808 -4.43 17.35 18.20
C ARG A 808 -5.69 16.51 17.98
N PHE A 809 -5.80 15.87 16.82
CA PHE A 809 -7.01 15.17 16.38
C PHE A 809 -6.85 13.64 16.36
N LYS A 810 -5.63 13.12 16.27
CA LYS A 810 -5.35 11.68 16.25
C LYS A 810 -4.23 11.37 17.24
N ALA A 811 -4.47 10.47 18.18
CA ALA A 811 -3.42 9.98 19.05
C ALA A 811 -2.36 9.23 18.22
N LEU A 812 -1.15 9.77 18.17
CA LEU A 812 -0.01 9.19 17.45
C LEU A 812 0.99 8.59 18.43
N THR A 813 1.45 7.37 18.14
CA THR A 813 2.59 6.77 18.84
C THR A 813 3.89 7.47 18.42
N GLU A 814 4.94 7.37 19.23
CA GLU A 814 6.27 7.91 18.86
C GLU A 814 6.80 7.29 17.56
N GLU A 815 6.47 6.03 17.30
CA GLU A 815 6.81 5.32 16.08
C GLU A 815 6.09 5.92 14.86
N GLN A 816 4.79 6.18 14.96
CA GLN A 816 4.01 6.82 13.88
C GLN A 816 4.52 8.24 13.61
N LYS A 817 4.89 9.00 14.64
CA LYS A 817 5.52 10.32 14.49
C LYS A 817 6.86 10.22 13.76
N ALA A 818 7.70 9.26 14.12
CA ALA A 818 8.99 9.03 13.46
C ALA A 818 8.81 8.70 11.97
N VAL A 819 7.84 7.83 11.62
CA VAL A 819 7.54 7.48 10.23
C VAL A 819 7.03 8.70 9.45
N LEU A 820 6.11 9.50 10.00
CA LEU A 820 5.62 10.75 9.39
C LEU A 820 6.75 11.75 9.12
N LEU A 821 7.64 11.93 10.09
CA LEU A 821 8.80 12.84 9.97
C LEU A 821 9.86 12.32 9.00
N SER A 822 9.87 11.03 8.70
CA SER A 822 10.83 10.43 7.76
C SER A 822 10.45 10.63 6.29
N ALA A 823 9.21 11.04 5.99
CA ALA A 823 8.72 11.21 4.63
C ALA A 823 9.36 12.41 3.92
N GLY A 824 9.96 12.18 2.76
CA GLY A 824 10.63 13.20 1.95
C GLY A 824 9.97 13.48 0.60
N LYS A 825 10.39 14.57 -0.04
CA LYS A 825 10.02 14.90 -1.42
C LYS A 825 11.26 15.29 -2.22
N LEU A 826 11.43 14.66 -3.37
CA LEU A 826 12.44 15.02 -4.36
C LEU A 826 11.74 15.57 -5.60
N SER A 827 11.88 16.89 -5.83
CA SER A 827 11.20 17.57 -6.93
C SER A 827 11.52 16.91 -8.28
N GLY A 828 10.49 16.74 -9.12
CA GLY A 828 10.59 16.05 -10.41
C GLY A 828 10.69 14.52 -10.34
N CYS A 829 10.89 13.93 -9.15
CA CYS A 829 11.05 12.49 -8.98
C CYS A 829 9.86 11.86 -8.24
N TYR A 830 9.64 12.25 -6.98
CA TYR A 830 8.59 11.66 -6.13
C TYR A 830 8.18 12.58 -4.97
N THR A 831 7.02 12.29 -4.39
CA THR A 831 6.63 12.73 -3.04
C THR A 831 6.31 11.49 -2.19
N GLU A 832 6.76 11.47 -0.94
CA GLU A 832 6.40 10.41 0.01
C GLU A 832 5.20 10.84 0.85
N GLY A 833 4.48 9.84 1.33
CA GLY A 833 3.44 9.98 2.34
C GLY A 833 3.37 8.76 3.23
N VAL A 834 2.55 8.85 4.25
CA VAL A 834 2.28 7.78 5.21
C VAL A 834 0.80 7.55 5.25
N VAL A 835 0.37 6.30 5.09
CA VAL A 835 -0.99 5.88 5.38
C VAL A 835 -1.04 5.39 6.82
N LEU A 836 -2.01 5.90 7.59
CA LEU A 836 -2.30 5.46 8.96
C LEU A 836 -3.76 4.99 9.01
N ALA A 837 -3.95 3.68 8.98
CA ALA A 837 -5.22 2.99 9.16
C ALA A 837 -5.01 1.78 10.09
N LYS A 838 -6.10 1.21 10.63
CA LYS A 838 -6.00 0.14 11.65
C LYS A 838 -5.28 -1.13 11.17
N LYS A 839 -5.38 -1.43 9.87
CA LYS A 839 -4.78 -2.64 9.26
C LYS A 839 -3.54 -2.35 8.43
N VAL A 840 -3.23 -1.09 8.18
CA VAL A 840 -2.07 -0.69 7.36
C VAL A 840 -1.47 0.61 7.88
N GLU A 841 -0.19 0.54 8.21
CA GLU A 841 0.64 1.68 8.58
C GLU A 841 1.92 1.62 7.75
N ALA A 842 1.97 2.41 6.68
CA ALA A 842 3.00 2.27 5.68
C ALA A 842 3.46 3.61 5.13
N LEU A 843 4.79 3.75 4.96
CA LEU A 843 5.37 4.81 4.16
C LEU A 843 5.30 4.41 2.69
N PHE A 844 4.74 5.28 1.85
CA PHE A 844 4.63 5.07 0.42
C PHE A 844 5.23 6.24 -0.35
N ARG A 845 5.56 5.98 -1.60
CA ARG A 845 6.16 6.91 -2.56
C ARG A 845 5.25 7.01 -3.79
N VAL A 846 4.92 8.23 -4.14
CA VAL A 846 4.02 8.56 -5.26
C VAL A 846 4.87 8.76 -6.51
N VAL A 847 4.90 7.74 -7.37
CA VAL A 847 5.54 7.76 -8.70
C VAL A 847 4.54 7.32 -9.78
N PRO A 848 3.50 8.13 -10.06
CA PRO A 848 2.44 7.72 -10.97
C PRO A 848 2.87 7.83 -12.44
N PRO A 849 2.14 7.15 -13.35
CA PRO A 849 2.27 7.35 -14.79
C PRO A 849 2.19 8.84 -15.17
N SER A 850 2.94 9.23 -16.19
CA SER A 850 3.13 10.64 -16.55
C SER A 850 1.84 11.36 -16.93
N ILE A 851 0.84 10.64 -17.46
CA ILE A 851 -0.48 11.19 -17.76
C ILE A 851 -1.18 11.73 -16.51
N TYR A 852 -1.20 10.99 -15.40
CA TYR A 852 -1.90 11.41 -14.19
C TYR A 852 -1.20 12.59 -13.49
N LEU A 853 0.12 12.72 -13.67
CA LEU A 853 0.83 13.94 -13.28
C LEU A 853 0.41 15.12 -14.16
N ALA A 854 0.46 14.97 -15.48
CA ALA A 854 0.13 16.05 -16.41
C ALA A 854 -1.29 16.59 -16.21
N LEU A 855 -2.25 15.72 -15.85
CA LEU A 855 -3.62 16.10 -15.49
C LEU A 855 -3.70 16.86 -14.16
N GLY A 856 -2.83 16.52 -13.19
CA GLY A 856 -2.78 17.14 -11.86
C GLY A 856 -1.82 18.33 -11.72
N MET A 857 -1.15 18.74 -12.79
CA MET A 857 -0.22 19.88 -12.82
C MET A 857 -1.00 21.21 -12.82
N THR A 858 -1.09 21.92 -11.69
CA THR A 858 -1.92 23.12 -11.53
C THR A 858 -1.13 24.42 -11.34
N GLU A 859 0.20 24.37 -11.27
CA GLU A 859 1.03 25.53 -11.01
C GLU A 859 1.05 26.51 -12.19
N LYS A 860 1.39 27.77 -11.91
CA LYS A 860 1.35 28.86 -12.90
C LYS A 860 2.22 28.57 -14.12
N GLU A 861 3.42 28.03 -13.89
CA GLU A 861 4.38 27.71 -14.96
C GLU A 861 3.90 26.53 -15.81
N GLU A 862 3.26 25.54 -15.19
CA GLU A 862 2.69 24.37 -15.84
C GLU A 862 1.49 24.74 -16.73
N LYS A 863 0.61 25.63 -16.23
CA LYS A 863 -0.49 26.22 -17.01
C LYS A 863 0.05 27.02 -18.20
N ALA A 864 1.15 27.75 -18.02
CA ALA A 864 1.79 28.50 -19.10
C ALA A 864 2.40 27.58 -20.16
N GLU A 865 3.04 26.47 -19.77
CA GLU A 865 3.56 25.44 -20.67
C GLU A 865 2.43 24.83 -21.52
N ARG A 866 1.34 24.38 -20.88
CA ARG A 866 0.18 23.85 -21.60
C ARG A 866 -0.38 24.86 -22.58
N ARG A 867 -0.55 26.12 -22.17
CA ARG A 867 -1.05 27.19 -23.06
C ARG A 867 -0.12 27.45 -24.25
N ALA A 868 1.20 27.31 -24.08
CA ALA A 868 2.14 27.40 -25.19
C ALA A 868 1.95 26.23 -26.16
N LEU A 869 1.80 25.00 -25.65
CA LEU A 869 1.54 23.80 -26.46
C LEU A 869 0.21 23.91 -27.22
N MET A 870 -0.86 24.39 -26.60
CA MET A 870 -2.15 24.64 -27.26
C MET A 870 -1.99 25.60 -28.46
N LYS A 871 -1.20 26.67 -28.30
CA LYS A 871 -0.94 27.62 -29.40
C LYS A 871 -0.13 27.00 -30.54
N VAL A 872 0.87 26.18 -30.20
CA VAL A 872 1.78 25.55 -31.18
C VAL A 872 1.07 24.44 -31.94
N HIS A 873 0.31 23.58 -31.26
CA HIS A 873 -0.32 22.40 -31.83
C HIS A 873 -1.79 22.60 -32.23
N GLN A 874 -2.36 23.77 -31.93
CA GLN A 874 -3.78 24.09 -32.17
C GLN A 874 -4.73 23.04 -31.58
N CYS A 875 -4.43 22.60 -30.37
CA CYS A 875 -5.14 21.53 -29.68
C CYS A 875 -5.86 22.04 -28.43
N SER A 876 -6.75 21.21 -27.90
CA SER A 876 -7.44 21.40 -26.62
C SER A 876 -6.47 21.38 -25.43
N GLU A 877 -6.93 21.83 -24.26
CA GLU A 877 -6.10 21.79 -23.04
C GLU A 877 -5.76 20.35 -22.62
N LEU A 878 -6.70 19.42 -22.80
CA LEU A 878 -6.50 17.98 -22.55
C LEU A 878 -5.43 17.40 -23.49
N GLU A 879 -5.50 17.69 -24.78
CA GLU A 879 -4.49 17.23 -25.75
C GLU A 879 -3.12 17.84 -25.44
N ALA A 880 -3.06 19.10 -25.01
CA ALA A 880 -1.82 19.71 -24.54
C ALA A 880 -1.26 18.98 -23.30
N ALA A 881 -2.12 18.50 -22.39
CA ALA A 881 -1.70 17.65 -21.27
C ALA A 881 -1.11 16.31 -21.76
N PHE A 882 -1.64 15.70 -22.82
CA PHE A 882 -1.03 14.51 -23.45
C PHE A 882 0.37 14.80 -24.00
N HIS A 883 0.59 15.99 -24.58
CA HIS A 883 1.93 16.41 -25.01
C HIS A 883 2.89 16.57 -23.82
N VAL A 884 2.43 17.13 -22.70
CA VAL A 884 3.21 17.21 -21.46
C VAL A 884 3.54 15.81 -20.94
N ALA A 885 2.58 14.89 -20.89
CA ALA A 885 2.79 13.51 -20.47
C ALA A 885 3.88 12.82 -21.30
N ARG A 886 3.82 12.91 -22.63
CA ARG A 886 4.86 12.36 -23.53
C ARG A 886 6.23 13.01 -23.32
N LYS A 887 6.28 14.30 -22.99
CA LYS A 887 7.53 15.00 -22.65
C LYS A 887 8.10 14.46 -21.34
N LEU A 888 7.26 14.25 -20.32
CA LEU A 888 7.66 13.64 -19.05
C LEU A 888 8.16 12.21 -19.26
N ASP A 889 7.50 11.40 -20.09
CA ASP A 889 7.97 10.05 -20.43
C ASP A 889 9.35 10.08 -21.09
N ARG A 890 9.60 11.01 -22.00
CA ARG A 890 10.95 11.19 -22.58
C ARG A 890 12.00 11.55 -21.54
N LEU A 891 11.68 12.47 -20.63
CA LEU A 891 12.60 12.85 -19.53
C LEU A 891 12.85 11.69 -18.57
N ARG A 892 11.84 10.85 -18.38
CA ARG A 892 11.88 9.60 -17.63
C ARG A 892 12.46 8.43 -18.42
N GLY A 893 12.81 8.62 -19.70
CA GLY A 893 13.28 7.55 -20.59
C GLY A 893 12.26 6.45 -20.89
N LEU A 894 10.97 6.65 -20.62
CA LEU A 894 9.88 5.69 -20.84
C LEU A 894 9.39 5.69 -22.31
N THR A 895 10.25 6.04 -23.26
CA THR A 895 9.85 6.15 -24.67
C THR A 895 9.51 4.79 -25.25
N ASP A 896 8.26 4.63 -25.69
CA ASP A 896 7.86 3.52 -26.55
C ASP A 896 8.81 3.43 -27.75
N GLY A 897 9.38 2.23 -27.98
CA GLY A 897 9.73 1.85 -29.33
C GLY A 897 8.44 1.93 -30.15
N GLU A 898 8.41 2.83 -31.13
CA GLU A 898 7.36 3.06 -32.13
C GLU A 898 6.06 2.25 -31.94
N ILE A 899 5.00 2.94 -31.51
CA ILE A 899 3.62 2.52 -31.73
C ILE A 899 3.47 2.20 -33.23
N ARG A 900 3.51 0.92 -33.61
CA ARG A 900 3.00 0.48 -34.91
C ARG A 900 1.49 0.70 -34.85
N GLY A 901 1.04 1.63 -35.70
CA GLY A 901 -0.29 2.25 -35.66
C GLY A 901 -1.45 1.37 -36.05
#